data_AF-A0A8H6XFT2-F1
#
_entry.id   AF-A0A8H6XFT2-F1
#
_cell.length_a   1.000
_cell.length_b   1.000
_cell.length_c   1.000
_cell.angle_alpha   90.00
_cell.angle_beta   90.00
_cell.angle_gamma   90.00
#
_symmetry.space_group_name_H-M   'P 1'
#
loop_
_entity.id
_entity.type
_entity.pdbx_description
1 polymer ?
#
loop_
_entity_poly.entity_id
_entity_poly.type
_entity_poly.pdbx_seq_one_letter_code
_entity_poly.pdbx_strand_id
1 'polypeptide(L)'
;MSFKKNSSLTGSTPAAASGNTSRVAPVQKSKPPPRPAIDPLFDDPDDQAFNTVGSPVDLSTELDDQPILPPALSRRRPQLVSTAQADDFLKDIMPPKLAAPFSASLDKPDLPNPPRLGAKPKMLPQRPIPKKWRWNGKLLMDVTDKKDEPTRTDHLCDVVLNELFPSTVEGPQINVVMTSVESLHLPSFYDLMDMSEFLKTSGVRMNSPVPLQQLARLGPSTEKDVEPLKILARYMTKKNFVSLMPTFLDGDLVGHLLLFPPVIGILGRMLKVPDELLKSSSLVAALLPWKPFPEESRRPFGLVPPPTKPPVPSEADWKKTMTKSKYQLALRILKFPKDLHEWFSRPSRTYCIWPPSEERQGNRDRETGYLISILKECGAKQVGFKTDMRAIFVHVGALKSIRKMSLLVERRQQTCGIRFYTFGTHETVHPEHWGVREIYPLGGVVTFTASALFEDPWGVIKRIKSINVHPLWTCYILPSVFGMATRLCSQEEDPLAAFDRDEFVFDRLLKAIDDGEVSVLRAPLLDRNATRTSDPATDWLRDHWINRPLGPRQVLESSMNAFSAKYSNIPQPQWASAIEAEISADLDLMQMQPDIMNQYRRYVVIKAETDNHIEADRDGFEWLTNSTFSFDDNFLSNPQKTADPS
;
A
#
# COMPACT_ATOMS: atom_id res chain seq x y z
N MET A 1 -24.52 -43.03 -21.02
CA MET A 1 -25.68 -43.91 -21.28
C MET A 1 -26.93 -43.14 -20.92
N SER A 2 -27.85 -43.02 -21.87
CA SER A 2 -29.08 -42.25 -21.80
C SER A 2 -30.18 -43.08 -21.15
N PHE A 3 -30.96 -42.50 -20.24
CA PHE A 3 -32.35 -42.92 -20.02
C PHE A 3 -33.23 -41.71 -19.74
N LYS A 4 -33.98 -41.32 -20.78
CA LYS A 4 -35.30 -40.70 -20.67
C LYS A 4 -36.27 -41.70 -20.06
N LYS A 5 -37.19 -41.24 -19.21
CA LYS A 5 -38.61 -41.61 -19.34
C LYS A 5 -39.53 -40.64 -18.62
N ASN A 6 -40.48 -40.14 -19.41
CA ASN A 6 -41.67 -39.40 -19.02
C ASN A 6 -42.64 -40.29 -18.21
N SER A 7 -43.42 -39.67 -17.33
CA SER A 7 -44.85 -39.98 -17.22
C SER A 7 -45.63 -38.76 -16.74
N SER A 8 -46.49 -38.28 -17.64
CA SER A 8 -47.77 -37.60 -17.49
C SER A 8 -48.72 -38.32 -16.50
N LEU A 9 -49.92 -37.88 -16.08
CA LEU A 9 -50.81 -36.71 -16.21
C LEU A 9 -51.98 -36.99 -15.22
N THR A 10 -52.84 -35.99 -14.99
CA THR A 10 -54.21 -36.04 -14.39
C THR A 10 -54.30 -36.24 -12.86
N GLY A 11 -55.15 -35.56 -12.09
CA GLY A 11 -56.21 -34.57 -12.36
C GLY A 11 -57.00 -34.26 -11.07
N SER A 12 -57.93 -33.31 -11.17
CA SER A 12 -59.06 -32.95 -10.27
C SER A 12 -58.80 -32.18 -8.95
N THR A 13 -59.12 -30.87 -9.02
CA THR A 13 -59.80 -30.02 -8.01
C THR A 13 -61.27 -30.48 -7.80
N PRO A 14 -62.06 -30.07 -6.77
CA PRO A 14 -62.23 -28.70 -6.19
C PRO A 14 -62.30 -28.73 -4.63
N ALA A 15 -62.60 -27.71 -3.80
CA ALA A 15 -63.27 -26.41 -3.90
C ALA A 15 -62.94 -25.50 -2.67
N ALA A 16 -63.06 -24.19 -2.89
CA ALA A 16 -63.62 -23.12 -2.02
C ALA A 16 -63.05 -22.79 -0.61
N ALA A 17 -62.50 -21.57 -0.49
CA ALA A 17 -62.96 -20.48 0.39
C ALA A 17 -62.02 -19.25 0.22
N SER A 18 -62.48 -18.17 -0.44
CA SER A 18 -62.94 -16.91 0.19
C SER A 18 -61.83 -16.05 0.80
N GLY A 19 -61.54 -14.87 0.22
CA GLY A 19 -60.84 -13.80 0.95
C GLY A 19 -60.25 -12.67 0.10
N ASN A 20 -61.07 -11.64 -0.16
CA ASN A 20 -60.74 -10.23 -0.34
C ASN A 20 -59.78 -9.74 -1.44
N THR A 21 -60.41 -9.13 -2.44
CA THR A 21 -59.89 -8.21 -3.44
C THR A 21 -59.50 -6.85 -2.85
N SER A 22 -58.25 -6.41 -3.06
CA SER A 22 -57.91 -4.99 -3.18
C SER A 22 -57.27 -4.75 -4.55
N ARG A 23 -57.92 -3.88 -5.31
CA ARG A 23 -57.73 -3.62 -6.74
C ARG A 23 -56.67 -2.52 -6.88
N VAL A 24 -55.42 -2.89 -7.19
CA VAL A 24 -54.39 -1.94 -7.61
C VAL A 24 -54.47 -1.79 -9.13
N ALA A 25 -54.69 -0.56 -9.60
CA ALA A 25 -54.76 -0.22 -11.01
C ALA A 25 -53.40 -0.37 -11.71
N PRO A 26 -53.37 -0.72 -13.00
CA PRO A 26 -52.13 -0.81 -13.77
C PRO A 26 -51.61 0.60 -14.10
N VAL A 27 -50.37 0.87 -13.68
CA VAL A 27 -49.61 2.06 -14.08
C VAL A 27 -49.36 2.00 -15.59
N GLN A 28 -49.94 2.95 -16.32
CA GLN A 28 -49.65 3.19 -17.72
C GLN A 28 -48.20 3.68 -17.87
N LYS A 29 -47.40 2.96 -18.66
CA LYS A 29 -46.09 3.42 -19.13
C LYS A 29 -46.29 4.60 -20.10
N SER A 30 -45.99 5.81 -19.64
CA SER A 30 -45.89 6.99 -20.51
C SER A 30 -44.64 6.89 -21.38
N LYS A 31 -44.84 7.13 -22.67
CA LYS A 31 -43.81 7.26 -23.71
C LYS A 31 -42.94 8.49 -23.41
N PRO A 32 -41.60 8.42 -23.51
CA PRO A 32 -40.78 9.63 -23.46
C PRO A 32 -40.99 10.50 -24.72
N PRO A 33 -40.90 11.84 -24.59
CA PRO A 33 -41.08 12.76 -25.72
C PRO A 33 -39.91 12.64 -26.72
N PRO A 34 -40.16 12.94 -28.02
CA PRO A 34 -39.14 12.88 -29.05
C PRO A 34 -38.07 13.97 -28.83
N ARG A 35 -36.79 13.58 -28.96
CA ARG A 35 -35.67 14.54 -28.98
C ARG A 35 -35.77 15.40 -30.26
N PRO A 36 -35.48 16.71 -30.18
CA PRO A 36 -35.38 17.55 -31.35
C PRO A 36 -34.18 17.14 -32.22
N ALA A 37 -34.39 17.19 -33.53
CA ALA A 37 -33.41 16.90 -34.56
C ALA A 37 -32.26 17.90 -34.51
N ILE A 38 -31.04 17.39 -34.54
CA ILE A 38 -29.81 18.16 -34.76
C ILE A 38 -29.38 17.83 -36.19
N ASP A 39 -29.21 18.88 -37.00
CA ASP A 39 -28.73 18.83 -38.38
C ASP A 39 -27.35 18.16 -38.49
N PRO A 40 -27.12 17.36 -39.55
CA PRO A 40 -25.81 16.79 -39.84
C PRO A 40 -25.03 17.74 -40.75
N LEU A 41 -23.91 18.27 -40.28
CA LEU A 41 -22.91 18.88 -41.17
C LEU A 41 -21.51 18.46 -40.71
N PHE A 42 -20.74 17.97 -41.68
CA PHE A 42 -19.36 17.48 -41.66
C PHE A 42 -19.17 15.97 -41.48
N ASP A 43 -19.28 15.30 -42.63
CA ASP A 43 -18.54 14.09 -42.99
C ASP A 43 -17.03 14.39 -43.15
N ASP A 44 -16.21 13.52 -42.51
CA ASP A 44 -14.93 12.92 -42.94
C ASP A 44 -13.70 13.80 -43.33
N PRO A 45 -12.45 13.25 -43.44
CA PRO A 45 -11.93 11.91 -43.09
C PRO A 45 -10.51 11.88 -42.41
N ASP A 46 -10.10 10.66 -42.07
CA ASP A 46 -8.75 10.07 -42.15
C ASP A 46 -7.50 10.76 -41.55
N ASP A 47 -6.99 10.07 -40.52
CA ASP A 47 -5.59 10.08 -40.06
C ASP A 47 -4.63 9.57 -41.15
N GLN A 48 -3.91 10.49 -41.80
CA GLN A 48 -2.61 10.18 -42.42
C GLN A 48 -1.56 11.28 -42.17
N ALA A 49 -0.44 10.82 -41.60
CA ALA A 49 0.94 11.22 -41.87
C ALA A 49 1.28 12.70 -42.10
N PHE A 50 2.08 13.28 -41.20
CA PHE A 50 3.06 14.31 -41.59
C PHE A 50 4.43 14.06 -40.96
N ASN A 51 5.34 13.53 -41.79
CA ASN A 51 6.73 13.94 -41.82
C ASN A 51 6.83 15.27 -42.61
N THR A 52 7.93 15.98 -42.37
CA THR A 52 8.68 16.85 -43.31
C THR A 52 8.65 18.36 -43.02
N VAL A 53 9.78 18.82 -42.47
CA VAL A 53 10.60 20.00 -42.87
C VAL A 53 9.89 21.32 -43.20
N GLY A 54 10.17 22.32 -42.35
CA GLY A 54 10.12 23.75 -42.70
C GLY A 54 11.20 24.49 -41.92
N SER A 55 12.16 25.06 -42.63
CA SER A 55 13.27 25.89 -42.13
C SER A 55 12.83 27.37 -41.98
N PRO A 56 13.68 28.28 -41.47
CA PRO A 56 13.34 29.24 -40.43
C PRO A 56 12.81 30.58 -40.97
N VAL A 57 12.11 31.31 -40.11
CA VAL A 57 11.87 32.75 -40.28
C VAL A 57 12.79 33.49 -39.31
N ASP A 58 13.71 34.23 -39.89
CA ASP A 58 14.50 35.29 -39.28
C ASP A 58 13.58 36.35 -38.67
N LEU A 59 13.81 36.68 -37.41
CA LEU A 59 13.38 37.94 -36.81
C LEU A 59 14.46 38.37 -35.82
N SER A 60 15.47 39.01 -36.38
CA SER A 60 16.34 39.98 -35.72
C SER A 60 15.49 41.12 -35.15
N THR A 61 15.54 41.30 -33.83
CA THR A 61 15.19 42.56 -33.19
C THR A 61 16.17 42.81 -32.05
N GLU A 62 16.55 44.07 -31.96
CA GLU A 62 17.78 44.61 -31.41
C GLU A 62 17.88 44.56 -29.88
N LEU A 63 19.14 44.62 -29.45
CA LEU A 63 19.63 44.85 -28.09
C LEU A 63 19.11 46.16 -27.51
N ASP A 64 18.80 46.20 -26.20
CA ASP A 64 19.66 46.91 -25.25
C ASP A 64 19.29 46.63 -23.77
N ASP A 65 20.27 46.91 -22.90
CA ASP A 65 20.24 47.00 -21.44
C ASP A 65 20.28 45.71 -20.59
N GLN A 66 21.49 45.18 -20.42
CA GLN A 66 21.85 44.36 -19.26
C GLN A 66 22.42 45.21 -18.11
N PRO A 67 21.94 45.07 -16.87
CA PRO A 67 22.63 45.60 -15.71
C PRO A 67 23.83 44.71 -15.35
N ILE A 68 24.97 45.37 -15.18
CA ILE A 68 26.27 44.85 -14.75
C ILE A 68 26.11 44.10 -13.41
N LEU A 69 26.34 42.79 -13.41
CA LEU A 69 26.46 42.00 -12.18
C LEU A 69 27.80 42.33 -11.49
N PRO A 70 27.83 42.51 -10.15
CA PRO A 70 29.07 42.72 -9.42
C PRO A 70 29.93 41.44 -9.39
N PRO A 71 31.26 41.57 -9.27
CA PRO A 71 32.19 40.45 -9.36
C PRO A 71 31.98 39.43 -8.23
N ALA A 72 32.09 38.16 -8.59
CA ALA A 72 31.96 37.02 -7.69
C ALA A 72 32.85 37.16 -6.45
N LEU A 73 32.22 37.18 -5.27
CA LEU A 73 32.91 37.04 -3.99
C LEU A 73 33.63 35.69 -3.95
N SER A 74 34.96 35.75 -3.92
CA SER A 74 35.84 34.59 -3.69
C SER A 74 35.40 33.86 -2.42
N ARG A 75 34.96 32.60 -2.58
CA ARG A 75 34.73 31.65 -1.50
C ARG A 75 36.03 31.51 -0.69
N ARG A 76 36.10 32.12 0.50
CA ARG A 76 37.06 31.73 1.53
C ARG A 76 36.72 30.30 1.98
N ARG A 77 37.69 29.39 1.83
CA ARG A 77 37.66 28.07 2.47
C ARG A 77 37.47 28.25 3.99
N PRO A 78 36.61 27.47 4.65
CA PRO A 78 36.61 27.39 6.10
C PRO A 78 37.99 26.91 6.56
N GLN A 79 38.64 27.67 7.45
CA GLN A 79 39.83 27.19 8.14
C GLN A 79 39.40 26.04 9.07
N LEU A 80 40.14 24.92 9.03
CA LEU A 80 40.02 23.89 10.05
C LEU A 80 40.30 24.54 11.40
N VAL A 81 39.29 24.59 12.25
CA VAL A 81 39.46 24.96 13.66
C VAL A 81 40.29 23.85 14.30
N SER A 82 41.44 24.23 14.86
CA SER A 82 42.34 23.32 15.57
C SER A 82 41.59 22.67 16.73
N THR A 83 41.66 21.35 16.83
CA THR A 83 41.06 20.57 17.93
C THR A 83 41.53 21.04 19.31
N ALA A 84 42.71 21.66 19.39
CA ALA A 84 43.24 22.23 20.62
C ALA A 84 42.39 23.39 21.17
N GLN A 85 41.77 24.22 20.31
CA GLN A 85 40.91 25.31 20.76
C GLN A 85 39.56 24.80 21.29
N ALA A 86 39.08 23.69 20.76
CA ALA A 86 37.88 23.03 21.27
C ALA A 86 38.14 22.40 22.65
N ASP A 87 39.32 21.79 22.84
CA ASP A 87 39.69 21.19 24.13
C ASP A 87 39.93 22.24 25.22
N ASP A 88 40.52 23.39 24.90
CA ASP A 88 40.70 24.48 25.87
C ASP A 88 39.37 25.15 26.24
N PHE A 89 38.44 25.28 25.29
CA PHE A 89 37.09 25.77 25.58
C PHE A 89 36.28 24.80 26.46
N LEU A 90 36.41 23.50 26.23
CA LEU A 90 35.73 22.48 27.05
C LEU A 90 36.26 22.44 28.49
N LYS A 91 37.55 22.73 28.70
CA LYS A 91 38.14 22.86 30.04
C LYS A 91 37.63 24.09 30.79
N ASP A 92 37.32 25.17 30.09
CA ASP A 92 36.88 26.43 30.71
C ASP A 92 35.40 26.39 31.11
N ILE A 93 34.59 25.56 30.43
CA ILE A 93 33.15 25.46 30.68
C ILE A 93 32.76 24.33 31.63
N MET A 94 33.54 23.25 31.73
CA MET A 94 33.20 22.14 32.63
C MET A 94 33.59 22.44 34.09
N PRO A 95 32.62 22.53 35.02
CA PRO A 95 32.92 22.66 36.44
C PRO A 95 33.76 21.46 36.92
N PRO A 96 34.76 21.65 37.81
CA PRO A 96 35.67 20.59 38.25
C PRO A 96 34.98 19.33 38.79
N LYS A 97 33.74 19.46 39.26
CA LYS A 97 32.92 18.36 39.78
C LYS A 97 32.40 17.38 38.70
N LEU A 98 32.36 17.79 37.43
CA LEU A 98 31.95 16.95 36.30
C LEU A 98 33.13 16.36 35.51
N ALA A 99 34.34 16.87 35.74
CA ALA A 99 35.56 16.39 35.08
C ALA A 99 36.24 15.23 35.84
N ALA A 100 35.75 14.86 37.03
CA ALA A 100 36.31 13.75 37.80
C ALA A 100 35.90 12.40 37.18
N PRO A 101 36.86 11.47 36.96
CA PRO A 101 36.54 10.14 36.46
C PRO A 101 35.62 9.41 37.46
N PHE A 102 34.50 8.88 36.97
CA PHE A 102 33.52 8.13 37.76
C PHE A 102 34.19 6.97 38.52
N SER A 103 34.44 7.16 39.81
CA SER A 103 34.74 6.05 40.72
C SER A 103 33.44 5.34 41.03
N ALA A 104 33.23 4.17 40.43
CA ALA A 104 32.08 3.33 40.72
C ALA A 104 32.14 2.78 42.15
N SER A 105 31.58 3.51 43.11
CA SER A 105 31.23 2.96 44.42
C SER A 105 29.90 2.21 44.29
N LEU A 106 29.96 0.88 44.44
CA LEU A 106 28.79 0.06 44.74
C LEU A 106 28.22 0.52 46.07
N ASP A 107 27.08 1.21 46.02
CA ASP A 107 26.02 1.11 47.03
C ASP A 107 24.76 1.75 46.43
N LYS A 108 23.83 0.90 45.97
CA LYS A 108 22.51 1.35 45.50
C LYS A 108 21.52 1.23 46.65
N PRO A 109 20.81 2.31 47.01
CA PRO A 109 19.63 2.20 47.87
C PRO A 109 18.48 1.51 47.11
N ASP A 110 17.77 0.63 47.81
CA ASP A 110 16.59 -0.09 47.31
C ASP A 110 15.46 0.89 46.96
N LEU A 111 15.30 1.17 45.68
CA LEU A 111 14.10 1.78 45.12
C LEU A 111 13.11 0.66 44.75
N PRO A 112 11.81 0.79 45.11
CA PRO A 112 10.79 -0.17 44.73
C PRO A 112 10.69 -0.24 43.20
N ASN A 113 10.89 -1.44 42.65
CA ASN A 113 10.81 -1.69 41.23
C ASN A 113 9.42 -1.28 40.70
N PRO A 114 9.34 -0.51 39.61
CA PRO A 114 8.06 -0.26 38.94
C PRO A 114 7.44 -1.60 38.49
N PRO A 115 6.10 -1.72 38.47
CA PRO A 115 5.42 -2.92 38.02
C PRO A 115 5.89 -3.26 36.60
N ARG A 116 6.52 -4.43 36.46
CA ARG A 116 6.99 -4.93 35.17
C ARG A 116 5.80 -5.11 34.25
N LEU A 117 5.67 -4.24 33.25
CA LEU A 117 4.84 -4.47 32.07
C LEU A 117 5.12 -5.87 31.52
N GLY A 118 4.05 -6.60 31.20
CA GLY A 118 3.96 -8.05 31.05
C GLY A 118 5.23 -8.76 30.55
N ALA A 119 5.66 -9.76 31.31
CA ALA A 119 6.71 -10.67 30.90
C ALA A 119 6.36 -11.27 29.53
N LYS A 120 7.27 -11.12 28.55
CA LYS A 120 7.19 -11.83 27.27
C LYS A 120 6.87 -13.31 27.55
N PRO A 121 5.88 -13.91 26.86
CA PRO A 121 5.50 -15.31 27.11
C PRO A 121 6.76 -16.18 27.03
N LYS A 122 7.05 -16.91 28.11
CA LYS A 122 8.17 -17.87 28.14
C LYS A 122 7.92 -18.89 27.04
N MET A 123 8.71 -18.82 25.96
CA MET A 123 8.66 -19.83 24.91
C MET A 123 8.92 -21.20 25.52
N LEU A 124 7.98 -22.12 25.30
CA LEU A 124 8.10 -23.51 25.73
C LEU A 124 9.39 -24.12 25.15
N PRO A 125 10.12 -24.95 25.92
CA PRO A 125 11.34 -25.59 25.45
C PRO A 125 11.06 -26.38 24.17
N GLN A 126 11.86 -26.12 23.12
CA GLN A 126 11.72 -26.79 21.83
C GLN A 126 11.96 -28.30 21.99
N ARG A 127 10.88 -29.08 21.97
CA ARG A 127 10.99 -30.54 21.92
C ARG A 127 11.55 -30.95 20.55
N PRO A 128 12.49 -31.89 20.48
CA PRO A 128 13.00 -32.37 19.20
C PRO A 128 11.85 -32.88 18.34
N ILE A 129 11.75 -32.38 17.10
CA ILE A 129 10.70 -32.74 16.16
C ILE A 129 10.80 -34.26 15.93
N PRO A 130 9.71 -35.03 16.13
CA PRO A 130 9.75 -36.46 15.88
C PRO A 130 10.12 -36.72 14.41
N LYS A 131 11.11 -37.59 14.16
CA LYS A 131 11.59 -37.94 12.80
C LYS A 131 10.49 -38.39 11.83
N LYS A 132 9.30 -38.76 12.35
CA LYS A 132 8.13 -39.21 11.60
C LYS A 132 6.90 -38.34 11.88
N TRP A 133 7.06 -37.03 12.03
CA TRP A 133 5.90 -36.15 12.12
C TRP A 133 5.09 -36.21 10.83
N ARG A 134 3.76 -36.32 10.98
CA ARG A 134 2.79 -36.37 9.90
C ARG A 134 1.53 -35.65 10.35
N TRP A 135 1.05 -34.72 9.54
CA TRP A 135 -0.27 -34.12 9.70
C TRP A 135 -1.16 -34.54 8.54
N ASN A 136 -2.42 -34.85 8.82
CA ASN A 136 -3.41 -35.19 7.80
C ASN A 136 -4.59 -34.24 7.95
N GLY A 137 -5.14 -33.78 6.84
CA GLY A 137 -6.32 -32.93 6.85
C GLY A 137 -6.91 -32.77 5.46
N LYS A 138 -7.94 -31.95 5.38
CA LYS A 138 -8.67 -31.70 4.12
C LYS A 138 -8.08 -30.50 3.42
N LEU A 139 -7.93 -30.55 2.10
CA LEU A 139 -7.62 -29.39 1.27
C LEU A 139 -8.92 -28.85 0.70
N LEU A 140 -9.27 -27.63 1.13
CA LEU A 140 -10.49 -26.93 0.77
C LEU A 140 -10.14 -25.73 -0.10
N MET A 141 -10.93 -25.47 -1.14
CA MET A 141 -10.72 -24.37 -2.08
C MET A 141 -11.96 -23.51 -2.15
N ASP A 142 -11.76 -22.20 -2.03
CA ASP A 142 -12.84 -21.23 -2.15
C ASP A 142 -13.11 -20.95 -3.63
N VAL A 143 -14.34 -21.22 -4.05
CA VAL A 143 -14.83 -21.03 -5.41
C VAL A 143 -15.82 -19.87 -5.39
N THR A 144 -15.41 -18.75 -5.99
CA THR A 144 -16.30 -17.62 -6.29
C THR A 144 -16.78 -17.73 -7.73
N ASP A 145 -17.95 -18.35 -7.93
CA ASP A 145 -18.54 -18.52 -9.27
C ASP A 145 -19.13 -17.21 -9.83
N LYS A 146 -19.56 -16.27 -8.96
CA LYS A 146 -20.08 -14.94 -9.33
C LYS A 146 -19.73 -13.89 -8.28
N LYS A 147 -19.65 -12.63 -8.73
CA LYS A 147 -19.25 -11.47 -7.90
C LYS A 147 -20.16 -11.21 -6.69
N ASP A 148 -21.40 -11.69 -6.73
CA ASP A 148 -22.43 -11.43 -5.71
C ASP A 148 -22.93 -12.70 -4.97
N GLU A 149 -22.40 -13.88 -5.29
CA GLU A 149 -22.78 -15.12 -4.59
C GLU A 149 -21.80 -15.39 -3.42
N PRO A 150 -22.29 -15.93 -2.28
CA PRO A 150 -21.43 -16.25 -1.16
C PRO A 150 -20.36 -17.26 -1.59
N THR A 151 -19.11 -16.99 -1.22
CA THR A 151 -17.97 -17.86 -1.49
C THR A 151 -18.28 -19.28 -1.02
N ARG A 152 -18.28 -20.24 -1.95
CA ARG A 152 -18.50 -21.64 -1.64
C ARG A 152 -17.16 -22.32 -1.44
N THR A 153 -16.96 -22.92 -0.29
CA THR A 153 -15.78 -23.72 0.00
C THR A 153 -16.01 -25.16 -0.45
N ASP A 154 -15.28 -25.61 -1.47
CA ASP A 154 -15.35 -26.98 -1.98
C ASP A 154 -14.20 -27.84 -1.48
N HIS A 155 -14.50 -29.10 -1.13
CA HIS A 155 -13.49 -30.10 -0.80
C HIS A 155 -12.80 -30.59 -2.07
N LEU A 156 -11.48 -30.38 -2.16
CA LEU A 156 -10.70 -30.78 -3.32
C LEU A 156 -10.17 -32.21 -3.17
N CYS A 157 -9.49 -32.50 -2.05
CA CYS A 157 -8.94 -33.81 -1.72
C CYS A 157 -8.43 -33.86 -0.28
N ASP A 158 -8.07 -35.05 0.21
CA ASP A 158 -7.38 -35.22 1.48
C ASP A 158 -5.86 -35.20 1.29
N VAL A 159 -5.17 -34.50 2.17
CA VAL A 159 -3.74 -34.21 2.04
C VAL A 159 -2.97 -34.60 3.29
N VAL A 160 -1.68 -34.84 3.10
CA VAL A 160 -0.71 -35.11 4.15
C VAL A 160 0.43 -34.11 4.08
N LEU A 161 0.75 -33.48 5.21
CA LEU A 161 2.00 -32.77 5.40
C LEU A 161 3.01 -33.71 6.06
N ASN A 162 4.13 -33.93 5.40
CA ASN A 162 5.21 -34.78 5.89
C ASN A 162 6.58 -34.19 5.49
N GLU A 163 7.65 -34.93 5.82
CA GLU A 163 9.03 -34.56 5.46
C GLU A 163 9.39 -33.14 5.89
N LEU A 164 9.24 -32.86 7.19
CA LEU A 164 9.66 -31.57 7.76
C LEU A 164 11.18 -31.42 7.65
N PHE A 165 11.61 -30.34 7.01
CA PHE A 165 13.01 -29.94 7.01
C PHE A 165 13.26 -29.04 8.22
N PRO A 166 14.38 -29.23 8.95
CA PRO A 166 14.66 -28.47 10.15
C PRO A 166 14.85 -26.97 9.84
N SER A 167 14.30 -26.14 10.73
CA SER A 167 14.57 -24.70 10.74
C SER A 167 16.01 -24.42 11.14
N THR A 168 16.61 -23.39 10.55
CA THR A 168 17.84 -22.78 11.09
C THR A 168 17.55 -21.54 11.94
N VAL A 169 16.28 -21.11 12.04
CA VAL A 169 15.83 -19.91 12.77
C VAL A 169 14.91 -20.29 13.91
N GLU A 170 15.09 -19.64 15.05
CA GLU A 170 14.11 -19.67 16.13
C GLU A 170 12.80 -19.01 15.69
N GLY A 171 11.68 -19.73 15.81
CA GLY A 171 10.36 -19.23 15.48
C GLY A 171 9.29 -20.32 15.47
N PRO A 172 8.04 -19.98 15.12
CA PRO A 172 6.97 -20.96 14.96
C PRO A 172 7.39 -22.07 13.99
N GLN A 173 7.00 -23.29 14.36
CA GLN A 173 7.27 -24.50 13.57
C GLN A 173 5.95 -25.00 12.99
N ILE A 174 5.98 -25.55 11.78
CA ILE A 174 4.81 -26.14 11.10
C ILE A 174 4.13 -27.16 12.01
N ASN A 175 4.87 -28.04 12.69
CA ASN A 175 4.27 -29.03 13.59
C ASN A 175 3.50 -28.42 14.76
N VAL A 176 3.89 -27.24 15.24
CA VAL A 176 3.21 -26.56 16.34
C VAL A 176 1.96 -25.87 15.80
N VAL A 177 2.13 -25.09 14.73
CA VAL A 177 1.07 -24.30 14.09
C VAL A 177 -0.05 -25.18 13.54
N MET A 178 0.28 -26.35 13.00
CA MET A 178 -0.69 -27.29 12.45
C MET A 178 -1.48 -28.07 13.52
N THR A 179 -1.20 -27.91 14.81
CA THR A 179 -1.90 -28.63 15.89
C THR A 179 -3.37 -28.20 16.00
N SER A 180 -3.66 -26.93 15.71
CA SER A 180 -5.02 -26.35 15.76
C SER A 180 -5.72 -26.34 14.39
N VAL A 181 -5.07 -26.83 13.34
CA VAL A 181 -5.57 -26.76 11.95
C VAL A 181 -6.13 -28.11 11.53
N GLU A 182 -7.42 -28.18 11.24
CA GLU A 182 -8.10 -29.40 10.76
C GLU A 182 -8.11 -29.50 9.22
N SER A 183 -8.17 -28.36 8.54
CA SER A 183 -8.22 -28.25 7.08
C SER A 183 -7.34 -27.11 6.58
N LEU A 184 -6.70 -27.32 5.44
CA LEU A 184 -6.01 -26.28 4.69
C LEU A 184 -7.02 -25.61 3.76
N HIS A 185 -7.30 -24.33 4.00
CA HIS A 185 -8.14 -23.54 3.11
C HIS A 185 -7.25 -22.76 2.14
N LEU A 186 -7.59 -22.83 0.85
CA LEU A 186 -6.98 -22.05 -0.22
C LEU A 186 -7.91 -20.89 -0.56
N PRO A 187 -7.85 -19.75 0.17
CA PRO A 187 -8.78 -18.65 -0.04
C PRO A 187 -8.52 -17.95 -1.37
N SER A 188 -7.28 -17.97 -1.85
CA SER A 188 -6.87 -17.23 -3.04
C SER A 188 -5.62 -17.82 -3.67
N PHE A 189 -5.46 -17.54 -4.96
CA PHE A 189 -4.24 -17.76 -5.72
C PHE A 189 -3.61 -16.43 -6.07
N TYR A 190 -2.31 -16.33 -5.82
CA TYR A 190 -1.52 -15.13 -6.09
C TYR A 190 -0.60 -15.39 -7.28
N ASP A 191 -0.43 -14.39 -8.14
CA ASP A 191 0.60 -14.48 -9.18
C ASP A 191 1.97 -14.56 -8.51
N LEU A 192 2.78 -15.49 -8.97
CA LEU A 192 4.16 -15.69 -8.53
C LEU A 192 4.98 -14.39 -8.56
N MET A 193 4.65 -13.48 -9.47
CA MET A 193 5.30 -12.18 -9.58
C MET A 193 5.02 -11.29 -8.37
N ASP A 194 3.85 -11.43 -7.76
CA ASP A 194 3.37 -10.65 -6.62
C ASP A 194 4.02 -11.13 -5.32
N MET A 195 4.41 -12.40 -5.29
CA MET A 195 5.09 -13.01 -4.15
C MET A 195 6.42 -12.39 -3.82
N SER A 196 7.05 -11.70 -4.78
CA SER A 196 8.28 -10.96 -4.48
C SER A 196 8.08 -9.96 -3.36
N GLU A 197 6.98 -9.20 -3.37
CA GLU A 197 6.65 -8.26 -2.29
C GLU A 197 6.27 -8.96 -1.01
N PHE A 198 5.43 -9.99 -1.08
CA PHE A 198 5.01 -10.73 0.11
C PHE A 198 6.17 -11.42 0.84
N LEU A 199 7.13 -11.96 0.09
CA LEU A 199 8.32 -12.57 0.68
C LEU A 199 9.20 -11.50 1.35
N LYS A 200 9.30 -10.31 0.75
CA LYS A 200 10.02 -9.17 1.34
C LYS A 200 9.37 -8.71 2.64
N THR A 201 8.03 -8.62 2.69
CA THR A 201 7.30 -8.28 3.92
C THR A 201 7.47 -9.34 5.01
N SER A 202 7.56 -10.61 4.64
CA SER A 202 7.85 -11.72 5.54
C SER A 202 9.32 -11.80 6.00
N GLY A 203 10.15 -10.80 5.65
CA GLY A 203 11.58 -10.76 5.96
C GLY A 203 12.46 -11.65 5.08
N VAL A 204 11.89 -12.34 4.09
CA VAL A 204 12.62 -13.18 3.11
C VAL A 204 13.19 -12.27 2.01
N ARG A 205 14.47 -11.92 2.12
CA ARG A 205 15.16 -11.13 1.07
C ARG A 205 15.69 -12.05 -0.03
N MET A 206 15.46 -11.69 -1.30
CA MET A 206 15.83 -12.48 -2.50
C MET A 206 17.30 -12.91 -2.58
N ASN A 207 18.21 -12.24 -1.86
CA ASN A 207 19.66 -12.54 -1.86
C ASN A 207 20.28 -12.60 -0.47
N SER A 208 19.47 -12.57 0.60
CA SER A 208 19.98 -12.69 1.96
C SER A 208 19.75 -14.11 2.44
N PRO A 209 20.69 -14.71 3.18
CA PRO A 209 20.49 -15.98 3.86
C PRO A 209 19.53 -15.84 5.06
N VAL A 210 18.49 -15.00 4.97
CA VAL A 210 17.45 -15.00 6.01
C VAL A 210 16.71 -16.33 5.85
N PRO A 211 16.82 -17.24 6.81
CA PRO A 211 16.37 -18.59 6.56
C PRO A 211 14.86 -18.67 6.72
N LEU A 212 14.25 -19.51 5.87
CA LEU A 212 12.89 -19.96 6.11
C LEU A 212 12.82 -20.67 7.45
N GLN A 213 11.68 -20.52 8.11
CA GLN A 213 11.43 -21.26 9.33
C GLN A 213 11.29 -22.73 9.04
N GLN A 214 10.47 -23.13 8.06
CA GLN A 214 10.32 -24.56 7.81
C GLN A 214 9.75 -24.85 6.44
N LEU A 215 10.17 -25.99 5.89
CA LEU A 215 9.65 -26.55 4.66
C LEU A 215 9.04 -27.93 4.96
N ALA A 216 7.97 -28.25 4.26
CA ALA A 216 7.31 -29.53 4.30
C ALA A 216 6.86 -29.94 2.89
N ARG A 217 6.65 -31.24 2.68
CA ARG A 217 5.97 -31.77 1.50
C ARG A 217 4.47 -31.86 1.79
N LEU A 218 3.66 -31.31 0.88
CA LEU A 218 2.21 -31.50 0.87
C LEU A 218 1.84 -32.52 -0.21
N GLY A 219 1.61 -33.76 0.22
CA GLY A 219 1.26 -34.89 -0.64
C GLY A 219 -0.20 -35.32 -0.52
N PRO A 220 -0.64 -36.27 -1.37
CA PRO A 220 -1.97 -36.87 -1.28
C PRO A 220 -2.04 -37.81 -0.07
N SER A 221 -3.18 -37.85 0.62
CA SER A 221 -3.40 -38.77 1.76
C SER A 221 -3.59 -40.21 1.28
N THR A 222 -4.35 -40.41 0.20
CA THR A 222 -4.66 -41.70 -0.42
C THR A 222 -4.45 -41.66 -1.94
N GLU A 223 -4.52 -42.81 -2.62
CA GLU A 223 -4.41 -42.89 -4.08
C GLU A 223 -5.51 -42.09 -4.82
N LYS A 224 -6.69 -41.94 -4.21
CA LYS A 224 -7.80 -41.16 -4.79
C LYS A 224 -7.50 -39.66 -4.84
N ASP A 225 -6.62 -39.18 -3.95
CA ASP A 225 -6.27 -37.77 -3.81
C ASP A 225 -5.14 -37.34 -4.78
N VAL A 226 -4.47 -38.29 -5.43
CA VAL A 226 -3.32 -38.03 -6.31
C VAL A 226 -3.70 -37.16 -7.50
N GLU A 227 -4.79 -37.51 -8.20
CA GLU A 227 -5.16 -36.81 -9.44
C GLU A 227 -5.68 -35.37 -9.18
N PRO A 228 -6.57 -35.11 -8.19
CA PRO A 228 -6.97 -33.75 -7.83
C PRO A 228 -5.78 -32.85 -7.46
N LEU A 229 -4.86 -33.33 -6.61
CA LEU A 229 -3.68 -32.57 -6.21
C LEU A 229 -2.75 -32.29 -7.40
N LYS A 230 -2.61 -33.25 -8.32
CA LYS A 230 -1.85 -33.08 -9.57
C LYS A 230 -2.50 -32.11 -10.54
N ILE A 231 -3.84 -32.06 -10.60
CA ILE A 231 -4.58 -31.05 -11.38
C ILE A 231 -4.30 -29.65 -10.80
N LEU A 232 -4.40 -29.50 -9.48
CA LEU A 232 -4.08 -28.25 -8.79
C LEU A 232 -2.64 -27.79 -9.07
N ALA A 233 -1.65 -28.68 -8.90
CA ALA A 233 -0.25 -28.35 -9.16
C ALA A 233 0.01 -27.94 -10.63
N ARG A 234 -0.64 -28.62 -11.59
CA ARG A 234 -0.59 -28.25 -13.02
C ARG A 234 -1.23 -26.89 -13.27
N TYR A 235 -2.37 -26.61 -12.67
CA TYR A 235 -3.05 -25.34 -12.77
C TYR A 235 -2.16 -24.20 -12.26
N MET A 236 -1.62 -24.35 -11.04
CA MET A 236 -0.69 -23.40 -10.44
C MET A 236 0.56 -23.19 -11.29
N THR A 237 1.14 -24.26 -11.84
CA THR A 237 2.32 -24.16 -12.72
C THR A 237 1.98 -23.42 -14.02
N LYS A 238 0.87 -23.77 -14.68
CA LYS A 238 0.44 -23.16 -15.94
C LYS A 238 0.14 -21.67 -15.79
N LYS A 239 -0.39 -21.28 -14.64
CA LYS A 239 -0.75 -19.88 -14.33
C LYS A 239 0.34 -19.11 -13.62
N ASN A 240 1.46 -19.76 -13.25
CA ASN A 240 2.44 -19.22 -12.31
C ASN A 240 1.77 -18.71 -11.02
N PHE A 241 0.89 -19.51 -10.44
CA PHE A 241 0.23 -19.18 -9.19
C PHE A 241 0.86 -19.89 -8.01
N VAL A 242 0.72 -19.25 -6.85
CA VAL A 242 0.93 -19.84 -5.54
C VAL A 242 -0.31 -19.64 -4.69
N SER A 243 -0.41 -20.33 -3.56
CA SER A 243 -1.42 -20.03 -2.55
C SER A 243 -0.76 -19.68 -1.23
N LEU A 244 -1.36 -18.76 -0.50
CA LEU A 244 -0.86 -18.28 0.77
C LEU A 244 -2.00 -18.36 1.78
N MET A 245 -1.75 -19.05 2.89
CA MET A 245 -2.74 -19.26 3.94
C MET A 245 -2.23 -18.66 5.25
N PRO A 246 -3.00 -17.79 5.93
CA PRO A 246 -2.61 -17.29 7.24
C PRO A 246 -2.58 -18.44 8.26
N THR A 247 -1.65 -18.36 9.20
CA THR A 247 -1.49 -19.38 10.25
C THR A 247 -1.53 -18.76 11.62
N PHE A 248 -2.29 -19.36 12.52
CA PHE A 248 -2.58 -18.83 13.84
C PHE A 248 -2.09 -19.77 14.95
N LEU A 249 -1.58 -19.21 16.04
CA LEU A 249 -1.26 -19.93 17.27
C LEU A 249 -1.92 -19.16 18.42
N ASP A 250 -2.75 -19.83 19.21
CA ASP A 250 -3.50 -19.22 20.32
C ASP A 250 -4.32 -17.98 19.92
N GLY A 251 -4.81 -17.94 18.67
CA GLY A 251 -5.58 -16.81 18.11
C GLY A 251 -4.74 -15.73 17.43
N ASP A 252 -3.42 -15.72 17.66
CA ASP A 252 -2.51 -14.73 17.07
C ASP A 252 -1.97 -15.17 15.72
N LEU A 253 -1.91 -14.23 14.75
CA LEU A 253 -1.28 -14.47 13.44
C LEU A 253 0.24 -14.60 13.60
N VAL A 254 0.75 -15.83 13.46
CA VAL A 254 2.18 -16.14 13.65
C VAL A 254 2.96 -16.27 12.34
N GLY A 255 2.27 -16.44 11.22
CA GLY A 255 2.91 -16.69 9.94
C GLY A 255 1.93 -16.90 8.80
N HIS A 256 2.48 -17.20 7.64
CA HIS A 256 1.73 -17.66 6.48
C HIS A 256 2.33 -18.95 5.93
N LEU A 257 1.48 -19.90 5.56
CA LEU A 257 1.87 -21.10 4.85
C LEU A 257 1.78 -20.84 3.35
N LEU A 258 2.94 -20.76 2.70
CA LEU A 258 3.06 -20.62 1.25
C LEU A 258 3.09 -22.00 0.60
N LEU A 259 2.12 -22.26 -0.28
CA LEU A 259 1.99 -23.48 -1.06
C LEU A 259 2.34 -23.21 -2.53
N PHE A 260 3.25 -23.99 -3.10
CA PHE A 260 3.66 -23.84 -4.50
C PHE A 260 4.14 -25.16 -5.14
N PRO A 261 3.95 -25.33 -6.46
CA PRO A 261 4.54 -26.45 -7.18
C PRO A 261 6.07 -26.36 -7.23
N PRO A 262 6.80 -27.48 -7.04
CA PRO A 262 8.26 -27.51 -7.08
C PRO A 262 8.84 -27.13 -8.45
N VAL A 263 8.04 -27.27 -9.51
CA VAL A 263 8.39 -26.86 -10.89
C VAL A 263 8.62 -25.34 -10.98
N ILE A 264 8.09 -24.55 -10.03
CA ILE A 264 8.35 -23.12 -9.92
C ILE A 264 9.77 -22.90 -9.35
N GLY A 265 10.78 -23.12 -10.19
CA GLY A 265 12.19 -23.12 -9.79
C GLY A 265 12.70 -21.78 -9.25
N ILE A 266 12.03 -20.66 -9.54
CA ILE A 266 12.38 -19.37 -8.94
C ILE A 266 12.13 -19.38 -7.43
N LEU A 267 10.99 -19.93 -6.97
CA LEU A 267 10.73 -20.10 -5.53
C LEU A 267 11.65 -21.15 -4.95
N GLY A 268 11.87 -22.26 -5.64
CA GLY A 268 12.85 -23.27 -5.23
C GLY A 268 14.22 -22.67 -4.88
N ARG A 269 14.73 -21.79 -5.75
CA ARG A 269 15.99 -21.07 -5.51
C ARG A 269 15.89 -20.00 -4.43
N MET A 270 14.85 -19.16 -4.46
CA MET A 270 14.66 -18.08 -3.48
C MET A 270 14.52 -18.60 -2.05
N LEU A 271 13.79 -19.71 -1.91
CA LEU A 271 13.47 -20.36 -0.65
C LEU A 271 14.51 -21.44 -0.27
N LYS A 272 15.53 -21.65 -1.11
CA LYS A 272 16.55 -22.71 -0.92
C LYS A 272 15.92 -24.07 -0.62
N VAL A 273 14.90 -24.43 -1.38
CA VAL A 273 14.17 -25.69 -1.23
C VAL A 273 15.12 -26.84 -1.54
N PRO A 274 15.27 -27.82 -0.63
CA PRO A 274 16.10 -29.01 -0.87
C PRO A 274 15.66 -29.78 -2.12
N ASP A 275 16.62 -30.37 -2.82
CA ASP A 275 16.39 -31.09 -4.07
C ASP A 275 15.43 -32.28 -3.90
N GLU A 276 15.36 -32.85 -2.69
CA GLU A 276 14.43 -33.92 -2.34
C GLU A 276 12.97 -33.46 -2.49
N LEU A 277 12.66 -32.23 -2.09
CA LEU A 277 11.34 -31.63 -2.24
C LEU A 277 11.06 -31.18 -3.68
N LEU A 278 12.10 -30.77 -4.42
CA LEU A 278 11.97 -30.33 -5.81
C LEU A 278 11.67 -31.48 -6.78
N LYS A 279 12.03 -32.72 -6.43
CA LYS A 279 11.82 -33.91 -7.28
C LYS A 279 10.43 -34.53 -7.15
N SER A 280 9.62 -34.12 -6.18
CA SER A 280 8.26 -34.68 -6.03
C SER A 280 7.24 -34.10 -7.01
N SER A 281 6.22 -34.90 -7.33
CA SER A 281 4.98 -34.44 -7.96
C SER A 281 4.04 -33.70 -7.00
N SER A 282 4.39 -33.64 -5.72
CA SER A 282 3.67 -33.00 -4.61
C SER A 282 3.93 -31.48 -4.55
N LEU A 283 3.09 -30.76 -3.82
CA LEU A 283 3.30 -29.33 -3.55
C LEU A 283 4.33 -29.17 -2.42
N VAL A 284 5.03 -28.04 -2.42
CA VAL A 284 5.91 -27.61 -1.33
C VAL A 284 5.14 -26.65 -0.43
N ALA A 285 5.21 -26.87 0.88
CA ALA A 285 4.67 -25.97 1.88
C ALA A 285 5.82 -25.28 2.63
N ALA A 286 5.84 -23.95 2.62
CA ALA A 286 6.85 -23.14 3.29
C ALA A 286 6.19 -22.25 4.36
N LEU A 287 6.63 -22.36 5.61
CA LEU A 287 6.19 -21.46 6.67
C LEU A 287 7.00 -20.17 6.63
N LEU A 288 6.29 -19.08 6.32
CA LEU A 288 6.81 -17.73 6.31
C LEU A 288 6.49 -17.07 7.66
N PRO A 289 7.49 -16.67 8.46
CA PRO A 289 7.23 -15.93 9.69
C PRO A 289 6.43 -14.67 9.42
N TRP A 290 5.45 -14.42 10.27
CA TRP A 290 4.88 -13.11 10.42
C TRP A 290 5.58 -12.45 11.61
N LYS A 291 6.55 -11.57 11.32
CA LYS A 291 7.09 -10.69 12.35
C LYS A 291 6.47 -9.31 12.13
N PRO A 292 5.82 -8.70 13.14
CA PRO A 292 5.55 -7.27 13.07
C PRO A 292 6.89 -6.59 12.82
N PHE A 293 6.97 -5.86 11.72
CA PHE A 293 8.21 -5.31 11.19
C PHE A 293 8.98 -4.54 12.28
N PRO A 294 10.27 -4.81 12.51
CA PRO A 294 11.14 -3.75 13.00
C PRO A 294 11.14 -2.65 11.92
N GLU A 295 10.94 -1.39 12.33
CA GLU A 295 10.81 -0.20 11.46
C GLU A 295 11.80 -0.17 10.28
N GLU A 296 13.00 -0.72 10.47
CA GLU A 296 14.09 -0.78 9.47
C GLU A 296 13.78 -1.60 8.20
N SER A 297 12.77 -2.47 8.22
CA SER A 297 12.44 -3.38 7.12
C SER A 297 11.35 -2.88 6.15
N ARG A 298 10.75 -1.70 6.43
CA ARG A 298 9.79 -1.00 5.55
C ARG A 298 10.44 -0.30 4.34
N ARG A 299 11.70 -0.59 4.04
CA ARG A 299 12.43 0.09 2.96
C ARG A 299 11.90 -0.37 1.59
N PRO A 300 11.37 0.55 0.76
CA PRO A 300 11.03 0.27 -0.63
C PRO A 300 12.26 -0.22 -1.39
N PHE A 301 12.04 -0.88 -2.54
CA PHE A 301 13.13 -1.18 -3.48
C PHE A 301 13.95 0.09 -3.75
N GLY A 302 15.22 0.10 -3.30
CA GLY A 302 16.16 1.20 -3.56
C GLY A 302 16.90 1.79 -2.35
N LEU A 303 16.52 1.46 -1.10
CA LEU A 303 17.27 1.88 0.11
C LEU A 303 18.17 0.77 0.71
N VAL A 304 18.34 -0.34 0.00
CA VAL A 304 19.60 -1.09 0.12
C VAL A 304 20.62 -0.19 -0.58
N PRO A 305 21.67 0.30 0.10
CA PRO A 305 22.73 1.04 -0.59
C PRO A 305 23.13 0.19 -1.80
N PRO A 306 23.20 0.77 -3.01
CA PRO A 306 23.52 0.01 -4.21
C PRO A 306 24.75 -0.84 -3.89
N PRO A 307 24.78 -2.12 -4.28
CA PRO A 307 25.97 -2.93 -4.08
C PRO A 307 27.15 -2.08 -4.58
N THR A 308 28.16 -1.87 -3.72
CA THR A 308 29.28 -0.95 -4.00
C THR A 308 30.02 -1.30 -5.29
N LYS A 309 29.72 -2.47 -5.86
CA LYS A 309 30.04 -2.84 -7.23
C LYS A 309 28.77 -3.29 -7.95
N PRO A 310 28.34 -2.61 -9.03
CA PRO A 310 27.27 -3.12 -9.87
C PRO A 310 27.68 -4.50 -10.42
N PRO A 311 26.77 -5.48 -10.49
CA PRO A 311 27.07 -6.79 -11.06
C PRO A 311 27.49 -6.60 -12.52
N VAL A 312 28.76 -6.90 -12.81
CA VAL A 312 29.37 -6.78 -14.13
C VAL A 312 28.64 -7.77 -15.05
N PRO A 313 27.97 -7.31 -16.11
CA PRO A 313 27.37 -8.20 -17.10
C PRO A 313 28.46 -9.09 -17.72
N SER A 314 28.10 -10.32 -18.10
CA SER A 314 28.95 -11.16 -18.95
C SER A 314 29.53 -10.34 -20.10
N GLU A 315 30.84 -10.43 -20.31
CA GLU A 315 31.57 -9.60 -21.28
C GLU A 315 31.01 -9.74 -22.71
N ALA A 316 30.39 -10.89 -23.03
CA ALA A 316 29.73 -11.16 -24.30
C ALA A 316 28.41 -10.38 -24.47
N ASP A 317 27.62 -10.26 -23.39
CA ASP A 317 26.37 -9.50 -23.41
C ASP A 317 26.64 -7.99 -23.40
N TRP A 318 27.71 -7.56 -22.72
CA TRP A 318 28.20 -6.18 -22.73
C TRP A 318 28.67 -5.75 -24.12
N LYS A 319 29.43 -6.59 -24.83
CA LYS A 319 29.91 -6.27 -26.20
C LYS A 319 28.77 -6.17 -27.22
N LYS A 320 27.71 -7.00 -27.11
CA LYS A 320 26.51 -6.86 -27.96
C LYS A 320 25.75 -5.56 -27.69
N THR A 321 25.60 -5.17 -26.42
CA THR A 321 24.88 -3.95 -26.04
C THR A 321 25.67 -2.64 -26.27
N MET A 322 27.00 -2.70 -26.37
CA MET A 322 27.85 -1.55 -26.74
C MET A 322 27.55 -0.97 -28.13
N THR A 323 26.96 -1.75 -29.04
CA THR A 323 26.54 -1.24 -30.38
C THR A 323 25.38 -0.24 -30.30
N LYS A 324 24.64 -0.19 -29.19
CA LYS A 324 23.49 0.70 -28.99
C LYS A 324 23.82 1.84 -28.04
N SER A 325 24.68 2.76 -28.50
CA SER A 325 25.16 3.92 -27.71
C SER A 325 24.03 4.69 -27.01
N LYS A 326 22.90 4.94 -27.70
CA LYS A 326 21.73 5.63 -27.13
C LYS A 326 21.09 4.87 -25.96
N TYR A 327 21.00 3.55 -26.05
CA TYR A 327 20.44 2.70 -24.99
C TYR A 327 21.35 2.68 -23.75
N GLN A 328 22.67 2.55 -23.96
CA GLN A 328 23.64 2.62 -22.87
C GLN A 328 23.65 3.98 -22.18
N LEU A 329 23.55 5.06 -22.96
CA LEU A 329 23.41 6.40 -22.42
C LEU A 329 22.12 6.56 -21.60
N ALA A 330 21.00 6.04 -22.12
CA ALA A 330 19.70 6.07 -21.45
C ALA A 330 19.75 5.37 -20.09
N LEU A 331 20.32 4.16 -20.02
CA LEU A 331 20.48 3.41 -18.77
C LEU A 331 21.25 4.21 -17.71
N ARG A 332 22.31 4.91 -18.12
CA ARG A 332 23.16 5.72 -17.22
C ARG A 332 22.45 6.99 -16.75
N ILE A 333 21.82 7.72 -17.66
CA ILE A 333 21.13 8.98 -17.34
C ILE A 333 19.97 8.73 -16.38
N LEU A 334 19.12 7.74 -16.68
CA LEU A 334 17.94 7.44 -15.87
C LEU A 334 18.24 6.61 -14.63
N LYS A 335 19.48 6.12 -14.48
CA LYS A 335 19.90 5.17 -13.44
C LYS A 335 18.94 3.98 -13.36
N PHE A 336 18.61 3.42 -14.52
CA PHE A 336 17.55 2.40 -14.64
C PHE A 336 17.93 1.13 -13.85
N PRO A 337 17.12 0.69 -12.87
CA PRO A 337 17.45 -0.46 -12.04
C PRO A 337 17.61 -1.75 -12.86
N LYS A 338 18.65 -2.53 -12.56
CA LYS A 338 18.91 -3.81 -13.24
C LYS A 338 17.75 -4.79 -13.06
N ASP A 339 17.22 -4.91 -11.84
CA ASP A 339 16.13 -5.85 -11.55
C ASP A 339 14.85 -5.48 -12.33
N LEU A 340 14.59 -4.18 -12.49
CA LEU A 340 13.49 -3.69 -13.31
C LEU A 340 13.72 -3.99 -14.79
N HIS A 341 14.96 -3.85 -15.26
CA HIS A 341 15.33 -4.21 -16.63
C HIS A 341 15.09 -5.70 -16.90
N GLU A 342 15.53 -6.58 -16.00
CA GLU A 342 15.27 -8.02 -16.08
C GLU A 342 13.78 -8.35 -16.03
N TRP A 343 12.99 -7.61 -15.24
CA TRP A 343 11.55 -7.77 -15.16
C TRP A 343 10.85 -7.43 -16.48
N PHE A 344 11.25 -6.32 -17.12
CA PHE A 344 10.72 -5.89 -18.42
C PHE A 344 11.21 -6.74 -19.58
N SER A 345 12.39 -7.37 -19.47
CA SER A 345 12.92 -8.29 -20.49
C SER A 345 12.12 -9.59 -20.62
N ARG A 346 11.16 -9.83 -19.71
CA ARG A 346 10.22 -10.95 -19.79
C ARG A 346 9.13 -10.64 -20.83
N PRO A 347 8.57 -11.65 -21.53
CA PRO A 347 7.58 -11.42 -22.55
C PRO A 347 6.30 -10.77 -22.00
N SER A 348 5.58 -10.07 -22.89
CA SER A 348 4.22 -9.54 -22.65
C SER A 348 4.11 -8.48 -21.54
N ARG A 349 5.14 -7.63 -21.38
CA ARG A 349 5.09 -6.51 -20.43
C ARG A 349 4.52 -5.27 -21.09
N THR A 350 3.41 -4.78 -20.56
CA THR A 350 2.76 -3.54 -21.01
C THR A 350 3.03 -2.41 -20.04
N TYR A 351 3.23 -1.20 -20.56
CA TYR A 351 3.45 0.00 -19.74
C TYR A 351 2.75 1.23 -20.31
N CYS A 352 2.49 2.22 -19.46
CA CYS A 352 2.17 3.58 -19.91
C CYS A 352 3.11 4.60 -19.26
N ILE A 353 3.14 5.80 -19.84
CA ILE A 353 3.93 6.93 -19.33
C ILE A 353 2.96 8.07 -19.03
N TRP A 354 3.03 8.62 -17.81
CA TRP A 354 2.39 9.86 -17.43
C TRP A 354 3.38 11.02 -17.62
N PRO A 355 3.23 11.81 -18.69
CA PRO A 355 4.17 12.86 -19.02
C PRO A 355 4.00 14.06 -18.08
N PRO A 356 5.04 14.92 -17.96
CA PRO A 356 4.91 16.20 -17.28
C PRO A 356 3.89 17.09 -17.98
N SER A 357 3.21 17.94 -17.21
CA SER A 357 2.28 18.93 -17.75
C SER A 357 3.00 19.88 -18.73
N GLU A 358 2.26 20.36 -19.73
CA GLU A 358 2.69 20.96 -21.00
C GLU A 358 3.67 22.15 -20.91
N GLU A 359 3.94 22.68 -19.72
CA GLU A 359 4.64 23.96 -19.54
C GLU A 359 6.10 24.00 -20.06
N ARG A 360 6.80 22.87 -20.30
CA ARG A 360 8.17 22.85 -20.88
C ARG A 360 8.51 21.53 -21.58
N GLN A 361 8.44 21.48 -22.92
CA GLN A 361 8.69 20.27 -23.72
C GLN A 361 10.19 19.88 -23.88
N GLY A 362 11.10 20.84 -24.11
CA GLY A 362 12.44 20.57 -24.66
C GLY A 362 13.31 19.49 -23.98
N ASN A 363 13.61 19.60 -22.67
CA ASN A 363 14.46 18.61 -21.98
C ASN A 363 13.66 17.38 -21.50
N ARG A 364 12.36 17.54 -21.25
CA ARG A 364 11.48 16.50 -20.67
C ARG A 364 11.16 15.40 -21.69
N ASP A 365 11.14 15.77 -22.97
CA ASP A 365 11.00 14.82 -24.08
C ASP A 365 12.23 13.90 -24.21
N ARG A 366 13.41 14.36 -23.78
CA ARG A 366 14.65 13.56 -23.86
C ARG A 366 14.65 12.42 -22.86
N GLU A 367 14.31 12.69 -21.60
CA GLU A 367 14.25 11.65 -20.54
C GLU A 367 13.15 10.63 -20.84
N THR A 368 12.00 11.09 -21.32
CA THR A 368 10.92 10.22 -21.80
C THR A 368 11.38 9.36 -22.98
N GLY A 369 12.09 9.96 -23.95
CA GLY A 369 12.70 9.24 -25.07
C GLY A 369 13.75 8.21 -24.64
N TYR A 370 14.51 8.47 -23.58
CA TYR A 370 15.45 7.52 -22.99
C TYR A 370 14.72 6.34 -22.35
N LEU A 371 13.66 6.60 -21.58
CA LEU A 371 12.85 5.54 -20.96
C LEU A 371 12.24 4.63 -22.02
N ILE A 372 11.61 5.22 -23.05
CA ILE A 372 11.02 4.47 -24.17
C ILE A 372 12.10 3.63 -24.87
N SER A 373 13.30 4.17 -25.06
CA SER A 373 14.41 3.43 -25.69
C SER A 373 14.81 2.21 -24.86
N ILE A 374 14.86 2.31 -23.53
CA ILE A 374 15.18 1.17 -22.64
C ILE A 374 14.08 0.12 -22.71
N LEU A 375 12.82 0.54 -22.58
CA LEU A 375 11.67 -0.37 -22.53
C LEU A 375 11.43 -1.07 -23.86
N LYS A 376 11.67 -0.38 -24.99
CA LYS A 376 11.62 -0.98 -26.33
C LYS A 376 12.66 -2.07 -26.50
N GLU A 377 13.87 -1.86 -26.00
CA GLU A 377 14.95 -2.86 -26.02
C GLU A 377 14.64 -4.07 -25.12
N CYS A 378 13.86 -3.88 -24.06
CA CYS A 378 13.33 -4.98 -23.24
C CYS A 378 12.18 -5.76 -23.92
N GLY A 379 11.67 -5.31 -25.07
CA GLY A 379 10.48 -5.88 -25.70
C GLY A 379 9.17 -5.51 -25.01
N ALA A 380 9.17 -4.48 -24.16
CA ALA A 380 7.97 -3.99 -23.50
C ALA A 380 7.10 -3.18 -24.48
N LYS A 381 5.77 -3.33 -24.37
CA LYS A 381 4.79 -2.67 -25.23
C LYS A 381 4.18 -1.47 -24.53
N GLN A 382 4.29 -0.28 -25.13
CA GLN A 382 3.56 0.88 -24.65
C GLN A 382 2.06 0.73 -24.97
N VAL A 383 1.21 1.00 -24.00
CA VAL A 383 -0.26 0.97 -24.13
C VAL A 383 -0.88 2.27 -23.63
N GLY A 384 -2.11 2.54 -24.05
CA GLY A 384 -2.87 3.69 -23.59
C GLY A 384 -3.41 3.52 -22.17
N PHE A 385 -3.94 4.60 -21.59
CA PHE A 385 -4.48 4.62 -20.24
C PHE A 385 -5.75 3.76 -20.06
N LYS A 386 -6.43 3.36 -21.12
CA LYS A 386 -7.64 2.54 -21.02
C LYS A 386 -7.39 1.03 -21.13
N THR A 387 -6.14 0.62 -21.33
CA THR A 387 -5.75 -0.77 -21.57
C THR A 387 -5.10 -1.39 -20.33
N ASP A 388 -5.18 -2.71 -20.18
CA ASP A 388 -4.47 -3.43 -19.12
C ASP A 388 -2.94 -3.23 -19.23
N MET A 389 -2.34 -2.74 -18.14
CA MET A 389 -0.94 -2.34 -18.08
C MET A 389 -0.30 -2.91 -16.82
N ARG A 390 0.97 -3.32 -16.91
CA ARG A 390 1.71 -3.85 -15.77
C ARG A 390 2.53 -2.79 -15.04
N ALA A 391 2.82 -1.67 -15.70
CA ALA A 391 3.61 -0.59 -15.14
C ALA A 391 3.15 0.79 -15.60
N ILE A 392 3.24 1.76 -14.71
CA ILE A 392 2.95 3.18 -14.95
C ILE A 392 4.19 3.97 -14.61
N PHE A 393 4.79 4.63 -15.59
CA PHE A 393 5.93 5.50 -15.36
C PHE A 393 5.48 6.95 -15.28
N VAL A 394 5.65 7.57 -14.12
CA VAL A 394 5.31 8.96 -13.84
C VAL A 394 6.58 9.79 -13.89
N HIS A 395 6.66 10.76 -14.79
CA HIS A 395 7.79 11.67 -14.76
C HIS A 395 7.79 12.44 -13.42
N VAL A 396 8.93 12.63 -12.77
CA VAL A 396 8.98 13.31 -11.45
C VAL A 396 8.38 14.72 -11.49
N GLY A 397 8.50 15.42 -12.62
CA GLY A 397 7.83 16.71 -12.88
C GLY A 397 6.30 16.65 -13.04
N ALA A 398 5.72 15.46 -13.16
CA ALA A 398 4.28 15.22 -13.34
C ALA A 398 3.57 14.80 -12.05
N LEU A 399 4.29 14.66 -10.92
CA LEU A 399 3.71 14.15 -9.67
C LEU A 399 2.51 14.99 -9.20
N LYS A 400 2.55 16.31 -9.34
CA LYS A 400 1.45 17.20 -8.97
C LYS A 400 0.17 16.99 -9.79
N SER A 401 0.29 16.47 -11.01
CA SER A 401 -0.86 16.22 -11.89
C SER A 401 -1.31 14.76 -11.85
N ILE A 402 -0.68 13.90 -11.04
CA ILE A 402 -0.98 12.47 -11.04
C ILE A 402 -2.45 12.19 -10.71
N ARG A 403 -3.06 12.99 -9.82
CA ARG A 403 -4.48 12.90 -9.45
C ARG A 403 -5.44 13.05 -10.64
N LYS A 404 -4.99 13.71 -11.71
CA LYS A 404 -5.76 13.89 -12.96
C LYS A 404 -5.67 12.68 -13.89
N MET A 405 -4.92 11.64 -13.52
CA MET A 405 -4.81 10.42 -14.30
C MET A 405 -6.14 9.66 -14.29
N SER A 406 -6.68 9.42 -15.48
CA SER A 406 -7.89 8.61 -15.64
C SER A 406 -7.71 7.22 -15.04
N LEU A 407 -8.71 6.75 -14.28
CA LEU A 407 -8.72 5.44 -13.63
C LEU A 407 -7.60 5.25 -12.61
N LEU A 408 -7.03 6.32 -12.04
CA LEU A 408 -5.98 6.21 -11.02
C LEU A 408 -6.46 5.40 -9.81
N VAL A 409 -7.67 5.68 -9.34
CA VAL A 409 -8.28 5.02 -8.19
C VAL A 409 -8.41 3.51 -8.44
N GLU A 410 -9.06 3.12 -9.54
CA GLU A 410 -9.22 1.72 -9.93
C GLU A 410 -7.86 0.99 -9.99
N ARG A 411 -6.85 1.63 -10.57
CA ARG A 411 -5.51 1.04 -10.70
C ARG A 411 -4.77 0.92 -9.37
N ARG A 412 -5.02 1.82 -8.41
CA ARG A 412 -4.48 1.73 -7.05
C ARG A 412 -5.20 0.65 -6.23
N GLN A 413 -6.48 0.38 -6.51
CA GLN A 413 -7.23 -0.71 -5.90
C GLN A 413 -6.77 -2.09 -6.39
N GLN A 414 -6.26 -2.21 -7.61
CA GLN A 414 -5.71 -3.47 -8.13
C GLN A 414 -4.43 -3.84 -7.38
N THR A 415 -4.56 -4.68 -6.35
CA THR A 415 -3.55 -4.88 -5.29
C THR A 415 -2.19 -5.34 -5.81
N CYS A 416 -2.14 -6.10 -6.91
CA CYS A 416 -0.87 -6.67 -7.38
C CYS A 416 -0.59 -6.57 -8.90
N GLY A 417 -1.57 -6.17 -9.71
CA GLY A 417 -1.42 -6.21 -11.17
C GLY A 417 -0.51 -5.14 -11.77
N ILE A 418 -0.41 -3.98 -11.11
CA ILE A 418 0.19 -2.76 -11.63
C ILE A 418 1.28 -2.24 -10.69
N ARG A 419 2.39 -1.77 -11.25
CA ARG A 419 3.47 -1.09 -10.50
C ARG A 419 3.60 0.36 -10.95
N PHE A 420 3.79 1.28 -10.01
CA PHE A 420 4.03 2.68 -10.32
C PHE A 420 5.51 3.00 -10.13
N TYR A 421 6.10 3.68 -11.10
CA TYR A 421 7.48 4.12 -11.03
C TYR A 421 7.56 5.60 -11.31
N THR A 422 8.36 6.34 -10.55
CA THR A 422 8.85 7.65 -11.00
C THR A 422 10.00 7.47 -11.99
N PHE A 423 10.26 8.49 -12.80
CA PHE A 423 11.49 8.58 -13.60
C PHE A 423 11.86 10.04 -13.92
N GLY A 424 13.12 10.24 -14.32
CA GLY A 424 13.62 11.54 -14.80
C GLY A 424 14.10 12.47 -13.69
N THR A 425 14.26 13.74 -14.04
CA THR A 425 14.71 14.82 -13.17
C THR A 425 13.75 16.01 -13.24
N HIS A 426 13.60 16.74 -12.14
CA HIS A 426 12.80 17.97 -12.13
C HIS A 426 13.23 18.89 -11.01
N GLU A 427 13.27 20.20 -11.28
CA GLU A 427 13.69 21.22 -10.32
C GLU A 427 12.81 21.30 -9.08
N THR A 428 11.54 20.87 -9.19
CA THR A 428 10.59 20.90 -8.07
C THR A 428 10.65 19.66 -7.17
N VAL A 429 11.61 18.76 -7.40
CA VAL A 429 11.76 17.50 -6.66
C VAL A 429 13.20 17.39 -6.21
N HIS A 430 13.43 17.06 -4.94
CA HIS A 430 14.78 16.91 -4.40
C HIS A 430 15.57 15.86 -5.21
N PRO A 431 16.86 16.08 -5.52
CA PRO A 431 17.65 15.14 -6.34
C PRO A 431 17.72 13.72 -5.81
N GLU A 432 17.55 13.53 -4.51
CA GLU A 432 17.44 12.20 -3.89
C GLU A 432 16.20 11.43 -4.31
N HIS A 433 15.23 12.05 -4.97
CA HIS A 433 14.03 11.39 -5.51
C HIS A 433 14.03 11.37 -7.03
N TRP A 434 15.12 11.76 -7.69
CA TRP A 434 15.28 11.62 -9.13
C TRP A 434 15.59 10.16 -9.54
N GLY A 435 15.43 9.91 -10.84
CA GLY A 435 15.70 8.62 -11.46
C GLY A 435 14.52 7.66 -11.35
N VAL A 436 14.74 6.40 -11.74
CA VAL A 436 13.68 5.39 -11.77
C VAL A 436 13.50 4.74 -10.40
N ARG A 437 12.32 4.93 -9.78
CA ARG A 437 12.01 4.43 -8.43
C ARG A 437 10.57 3.98 -8.33
N GLU A 438 10.33 2.87 -7.63
CA GLU A 438 8.96 2.43 -7.37
C GLU A 438 8.27 3.36 -6.37
N ILE A 439 7.00 3.65 -6.62
CA ILE A 439 6.10 4.40 -5.75
C ILE A 439 4.78 3.65 -5.64
N TYR A 440 3.97 3.99 -4.65
CA TYR A 440 2.65 3.39 -4.39
C TYR A 440 2.69 1.85 -4.38
N PRO A 441 3.59 1.21 -3.60
CA PRO A 441 3.80 -0.23 -3.70
C PRO A 441 2.58 -1.02 -3.24
N LEU A 442 2.09 -0.82 -2.01
CA LEU A 442 0.99 -1.58 -1.40
C LEU A 442 0.32 -0.75 -0.30
N GLY A 443 -0.76 -1.27 0.31
CA GLY A 443 -1.38 -0.66 1.49
C GLY A 443 -2.10 0.66 1.21
N GLY A 444 -2.35 1.44 2.26
CA GLY A 444 -3.02 2.73 2.08
C GLY A 444 -3.03 3.65 3.30
N VAL A 445 -3.37 4.91 3.03
CA VAL A 445 -3.62 5.94 4.02
C VAL A 445 -5.12 6.23 4.06
N VAL A 446 -5.70 6.24 5.25
CA VAL A 446 -7.12 6.51 5.47
C VAL A 446 -7.31 7.83 6.21
N THR A 447 -8.26 8.64 5.77
CA THR A 447 -8.80 9.78 6.53
C THR A 447 -10.32 9.75 6.53
N PHE A 448 -10.96 10.74 7.16
CA PHE A 448 -12.40 10.69 7.48
C PHE A 448 -13.08 12.01 7.15
N THR A 449 -14.37 11.98 6.80
CA THR A 449 -15.21 13.20 6.75
C THR A 449 -15.74 13.52 8.14
N ALA A 450 -16.13 14.78 8.37
CA ALA A 450 -16.74 15.18 9.63
C ALA A 450 -18.08 14.46 9.86
N SER A 451 -18.87 14.27 8.80
CA SER A 451 -20.12 13.50 8.84
C SER A 451 -19.88 12.04 9.25
N ALA A 452 -18.82 11.39 8.74
CA ALA A 452 -18.51 10.01 9.12
C ALA A 452 -18.22 9.86 10.62
N LEU A 453 -17.45 10.81 11.18
CA LEU A 453 -17.18 10.85 12.61
C LEU A 453 -18.47 11.05 13.41
N PHE A 454 -19.31 11.99 12.98
CA PHE A 454 -20.53 12.38 13.69
C PHE A 454 -21.63 11.31 13.64
N GLU A 455 -21.89 10.70 12.49
CA GLU A 455 -23.01 9.78 12.29
C GLU A 455 -22.74 8.36 12.79
N ASP A 456 -21.50 7.87 12.62
CA ASP A 456 -21.09 6.52 13.05
C ASP A 456 -19.74 6.56 13.79
N PRO A 457 -19.66 7.24 14.95
CA PRO A 457 -18.42 7.30 15.73
C PRO A 457 -17.96 5.89 16.13
N TRP A 458 -18.90 4.97 16.36
CA TRP A 458 -18.60 3.59 16.74
C TRP A 458 -17.92 2.80 15.64
N GLY A 459 -18.48 2.83 14.43
CA GLY A 459 -17.91 2.15 13.28
C GLY A 459 -16.57 2.75 12.88
N VAL A 460 -16.39 4.07 13.02
CA VAL A 460 -15.08 4.70 12.80
C VAL A 460 -14.03 4.20 13.80
N ILE A 461 -14.34 4.11 15.10
CA ILE A 461 -13.39 3.57 16.08
C ILE A 461 -13.03 2.11 15.78
N LYS A 462 -14.02 1.29 15.43
CA LYS A 462 -13.76 -0.09 15.01
C LYS A 462 -12.81 -0.14 13.81
N ARG A 463 -13.01 0.77 12.84
CA ARG A 463 -12.17 0.89 11.65
C ARG A 463 -10.75 1.32 11.98
N ILE A 464 -10.57 2.34 12.82
CA ILE A 464 -9.26 2.81 13.31
C ILE A 464 -8.50 1.65 13.94
N LYS A 465 -9.14 0.88 14.83
CA LYS A 465 -8.53 -0.29 15.46
C LYS A 465 -8.11 -1.36 14.46
N SER A 466 -8.97 -1.65 13.48
CA SER A 466 -8.64 -2.57 12.38
C SER A 466 -7.46 -2.07 11.53
N ILE A 467 -7.35 -0.77 11.30
CA ILE A 467 -6.23 -0.17 10.56
C ILE A 467 -4.95 -0.20 11.41
N ASN A 468 -5.02 0.10 12.70
CA ASN A 468 -3.86 0.13 13.61
C ASN A 468 -3.16 -1.24 13.72
N VAL A 469 -3.93 -2.34 13.71
CA VAL A 469 -3.35 -3.69 13.69
C VAL A 469 -2.80 -4.10 12.32
N HIS A 470 -3.09 -3.32 11.27
CA HIS A 470 -2.73 -3.66 9.90
C HIS A 470 -1.38 -3.03 9.51
N PRO A 471 -0.35 -3.83 9.13
CA PRO A 471 1.01 -3.29 8.95
C PRO A 471 1.21 -2.38 7.73
N LEU A 472 0.36 -2.56 6.71
CA LEU A 472 0.41 -1.81 5.45
C LEU A 472 -0.52 -0.60 5.42
N TRP A 473 -1.27 -0.34 6.49
CA TRP A 473 -2.25 0.74 6.50
C TRP A 473 -2.00 1.68 7.66
N THR A 474 -2.39 2.93 7.47
CA THR A 474 -2.36 3.94 8.53
C THR A 474 -3.56 4.85 8.37
N CYS A 475 -3.93 5.55 9.44
CA CYS A 475 -5.01 6.51 9.38
C CYS A 475 -4.69 7.79 10.15
N TYR A 476 -5.28 8.88 9.69
CA TYR A 476 -5.16 10.18 10.31
C TYR A 476 -6.44 11.00 10.16
N ILE A 477 -6.64 11.95 11.06
CA ILE A 477 -7.77 12.87 11.07
C ILE A 477 -7.26 14.30 10.97
N LEU A 478 -7.83 15.10 10.07
CA LEU A 478 -7.52 16.51 10.02
C LEU A 478 -8.09 17.22 11.26
N PRO A 479 -7.34 18.15 11.90
CA PRO A 479 -7.83 18.89 13.06
C PRO A 479 -9.18 19.60 12.82
N SER A 480 -9.35 20.22 11.64
CA SER A 480 -10.58 20.91 11.25
C SER A 480 -11.76 19.97 11.03
N VAL A 481 -11.51 18.76 10.52
CA VAL A 481 -12.53 17.71 10.39
C VAL A 481 -13.05 17.30 11.77
N PHE A 482 -12.13 17.05 12.71
CA PHE A 482 -12.53 16.70 14.07
C PHE A 482 -13.26 17.87 14.75
N GLY A 483 -12.74 19.10 14.63
CA GLY A 483 -13.40 20.31 15.13
C GLY A 483 -14.81 20.48 14.58
N MET A 484 -15.03 20.27 13.27
CA MET A 484 -16.38 20.31 12.69
C MET A 484 -17.29 19.23 13.27
N ALA A 485 -16.84 17.98 13.36
CA ALA A 485 -17.63 16.88 13.92
C ALA A 485 -18.07 17.17 15.36
N THR A 486 -17.18 17.73 16.18
CA THR A 486 -17.48 18.13 17.56
C THR A 486 -18.50 19.27 17.62
N ARG A 487 -18.43 20.23 16.69
CA ARG A 487 -19.38 21.34 16.60
C ARG A 487 -20.77 20.87 16.17
N LEU A 488 -20.85 19.95 15.21
CA LEU A 488 -22.11 19.35 14.78
C LEU A 488 -22.79 18.56 15.90
N CYS A 489 -22.00 17.85 16.72
CA CYS A 489 -22.52 17.06 17.83
C CYS A 489 -22.99 17.90 19.01
N SER A 490 -22.28 18.99 19.32
CA SER A 490 -22.52 19.75 20.55
C SER A 490 -23.57 20.85 20.40
N GLN A 491 -24.04 21.13 19.18
CA GLN A 491 -25.02 22.19 18.88
C GLN A 491 -24.65 23.53 19.55
N GLU A 492 -25.34 23.90 20.64
CA GLU A 492 -25.12 25.12 21.42
C GLU A 492 -24.22 24.92 22.65
N GLU A 493 -24.00 23.68 23.08
CA GLU A 493 -23.15 23.37 24.23
C GLU A 493 -21.66 23.52 23.89
N ASP A 494 -20.86 23.94 24.88
CA ASP A 494 -19.40 23.96 24.77
C ASP A 494 -18.84 22.53 24.84
N PRO A 495 -18.23 22.00 23.76
CA PRO A 495 -17.66 20.65 23.74
C PRO A 495 -16.60 20.42 24.81
N LEU A 496 -15.85 21.46 25.20
CA LEU A 496 -14.83 21.36 26.25
C LEU A 496 -15.46 21.15 27.63
N ALA A 497 -16.57 21.86 27.90
CA ALA A 497 -17.32 21.67 29.13
C ALA A 497 -17.99 20.29 29.20
N ALA A 498 -18.46 19.75 28.07
CA ALA A 498 -18.98 18.37 28.01
C ALA A 498 -17.88 17.33 28.26
N PHE A 499 -16.67 17.57 27.74
CA PHE A 499 -15.49 16.74 28.01
C PHE A 499 -15.10 16.77 29.48
N ASP A 500 -15.05 17.95 30.09
CA ASP A 500 -14.68 18.11 31.50
C ASP A 500 -15.71 17.46 32.47
N ARG A 501 -16.91 17.10 31.98
CA ARG A 501 -17.96 16.36 32.72
C ARG A 501 -18.05 14.86 32.39
N ASP A 502 -17.13 14.33 31.57
CA ASP A 502 -17.15 12.94 31.09
C ASP A 502 -18.41 12.57 30.27
N GLU A 503 -19.08 13.56 29.66
CA GLU A 503 -20.30 13.38 28.83
C GLU A 503 -20.00 13.49 27.32
N PHE A 504 -18.72 13.58 26.95
CA PHE A 504 -18.32 13.85 25.57
C PHE A 504 -18.40 12.62 24.66
N VAL A 505 -19.18 12.75 23.58
CA VAL A 505 -19.50 11.66 22.64
C VAL A 505 -18.25 11.04 21.98
N PHE A 506 -17.20 11.83 21.77
CA PHE A 506 -15.97 11.38 21.12
C PHE A 506 -14.85 10.97 22.09
N ASP A 507 -15.15 10.69 23.36
CA ASP A 507 -14.15 10.27 24.36
C ASP A 507 -13.28 9.09 23.88
N ARG A 508 -13.89 8.06 23.29
CA ARG A 508 -13.13 6.92 22.77
C ARG A 508 -12.28 7.24 21.54
N LEU A 509 -12.65 8.26 20.77
CA LEU A 509 -11.80 8.75 19.67
C LEU A 509 -10.60 9.49 20.21
N LEU A 510 -10.79 10.36 21.21
CA LEU A 510 -9.69 11.00 21.92
C LEU A 510 -8.76 9.98 22.57
N LYS A 511 -9.32 8.92 23.16
CA LYS A 511 -8.54 7.80 23.67
C LYS A 511 -7.75 7.08 22.57
N ALA A 512 -8.35 6.80 21.41
CA ALA A 512 -7.63 6.20 20.28
C ALA A 512 -6.50 7.09 19.75
N ILE A 513 -6.67 8.42 19.81
CA ILE A 513 -5.62 9.39 19.48
C ILE A 513 -4.49 9.35 20.53
N ASP A 514 -4.83 9.32 21.81
CA ASP A 514 -3.88 9.26 22.93
C ASP A 514 -3.09 7.95 22.96
N ASP A 515 -3.77 6.82 22.69
CA ASP A 515 -3.18 5.49 22.56
C ASP A 515 -2.33 5.35 21.27
N GLY A 516 -2.35 6.35 20.38
CA GLY A 516 -1.55 6.38 19.14
C GLY A 516 -2.10 5.51 18.00
N GLU A 517 -3.35 5.07 18.08
CA GLU A 517 -4.01 4.25 17.05
C GLU A 517 -4.36 5.07 15.79
N VAL A 518 -4.56 6.38 15.95
CA VAL A 518 -4.83 7.35 14.89
C VAL A 518 -4.11 8.66 15.19
N SER A 519 -3.60 9.34 14.16
CA SER A 519 -2.94 10.63 14.34
C SER A 519 -3.86 11.80 13.98
N VAL A 520 -3.79 12.90 14.73
CA VAL A 520 -4.41 14.18 14.34
C VAL A 520 -3.35 15.06 13.69
N LEU A 521 -3.36 15.18 12.36
CA LEU A 521 -2.33 15.88 11.60
C LEU A 521 -2.84 16.45 10.29
N ARG A 522 -2.01 17.30 9.68
CA ARG A 522 -2.14 17.81 8.30
C ARG A 522 -0.91 17.42 7.51
N ALA A 523 -1.03 17.26 6.21
CA ALA A 523 0.12 17.05 5.34
C ALA A 523 1.10 18.23 5.45
N PRO A 524 2.42 17.97 5.50
CA PRO A 524 3.41 19.04 5.48
C PRO A 524 3.37 19.77 4.13
N LEU A 525 3.50 21.10 4.20
CA LEU A 525 3.49 21.94 3.00
C LEU A 525 4.74 21.68 2.15
N LEU A 526 4.52 21.41 0.88
CA LEU A 526 5.60 21.28 -0.11
C LEU A 526 5.88 22.66 -0.73
N ASP A 527 6.55 23.55 0.01
CA ASP A 527 6.99 24.82 -0.56
C ASP A 527 8.24 24.63 -1.42
N ARG A 528 8.14 25.11 -2.65
CA ARG A 528 9.15 25.02 -3.71
C ARG A 528 10.22 26.10 -3.57
N ASN A 529 9.90 27.19 -2.87
CA ASN A 529 10.77 28.35 -2.74
C ASN A 529 11.33 28.50 -1.32
N ALA A 530 11.30 27.43 -0.52
CA ALA A 530 11.90 27.39 0.80
C ALA A 530 13.33 27.94 0.72
N THR A 531 13.50 29.17 1.20
CA THR A 531 14.82 29.77 1.32
C THR A 531 15.47 29.13 2.54
N ARG A 532 16.81 29.13 2.61
CA ARG A 532 17.54 28.63 3.80
C ARG A 532 17.07 29.28 5.12
N THR A 533 16.40 30.43 5.05
CA THR A 533 15.92 31.22 6.18
C THR A 533 14.46 30.94 6.56
N SER A 534 13.66 30.33 5.68
CA SER A 534 12.25 30.01 5.93
C SER A 534 11.91 28.75 5.14
N ASP A 535 11.88 27.63 5.86
CA ASP A 535 11.46 26.34 5.32
C ASP A 535 10.11 25.96 5.95
N PRO A 536 9.01 26.05 5.20
CA PRO A 536 7.68 25.69 5.68
C PRO A 536 7.58 24.25 6.16
N ALA A 537 8.43 23.33 5.69
CA ALA A 537 8.49 21.98 6.22
C ALA A 537 9.07 21.97 7.64
N THR A 538 10.11 22.78 7.89
CA THR A 538 10.68 22.97 9.22
C THR A 538 9.71 23.69 10.16
N ASP A 539 8.95 24.68 9.68
CA ASP A 539 7.94 25.36 10.49
C ASP A 539 6.75 24.42 10.78
N TRP A 540 6.29 23.64 9.80
CA TRP A 540 5.31 22.58 10.04
C TRP A 540 5.82 21.56 11.05
N LEU A 541 7.08 21.12 10.95
CA LEU A 541 7.68 20.19 11.90
C LEU A 541 7.74 20.80 13.29
N ARG A 542 8.13 22.08 13.39
CA ARG A 542 8.16 22.82 14.64
C ARG A 542 6.76 22.88 15.25
N ASP A 543 5.76 23.26 14.48
CA ASP A 543 4.38 23.35 14.93
C ASP A 543 3.86 21.97 15.37
N HIS A 544 4.17 20.92 14.61
CA HIS A 544 3.70 19.57 14.92
C HIS A 544 4.38 18.97 16.16
N TRP A 545 5.68 19.22 16.36
CA TRP A 545 6.43 18.64 17.48
C TRP A 545 6.39 19.48 18.75
N ILE A 546 6.50 20.81 18.64
CA ILE A 546 6.51 21.72 19.79
C ILE A 546 5.09 21.98 20.28
N ASN A 547 4.15 22.18 19.37
CA ASN A 547 2.76 22.48 19.72
C ASN A 547 1.88 21.21 19.66
N ARG A 548 2.49 20.02 19.79
CA ARG A 548 1.73 18.78 19.88
C ARG A 548 0.83 18.89 21.12
N PRO A 549 -0.51 18.79 20.97
CA PRO A 549 -1.38 18.83 22.13
C PRO A 549 -1.06 17.63 23.03
N LEU A 550 -0.70 17.91 24.28
CA LEU A 550 -0.39 16.91 25.30
C LEU A 550 -1.70 16.54 26.01
N GLY A 551 -2.44 15.61 25.39
CA GLY A 551 -3.58 14.92 25.97
C GLY A 551 -4.92 15.20 25.33
N PRO A 552 -5.95 14.36 25.63
CA PRO A 552 -7.28 14.40 25.02
C PRO A 552 -7.93 15.78 24.92
N ARG A 553 -7.97 16.52 26.05
CA ARG A 553 -8.60 17.84 26.11
C ARG A 553 -7.93 18.86 25.19
N GLN A 554 -6.60 18.86 25.14
CA GLN A 554 -5.83 19.80 24.30
C GLN A 554 -5.98 19.47 22.82
N VAL A 555 -6.07 18.17 22.47
CA VAL A 555 -6.37 17.74 21.10
C VAL A 555 -7.73 18.26 20.66
N LEU A 556 -8.75 18.15 21.52
CA LEU A 556 -10.10 18.68 21.28
C LEU A 556 -10.06 20.20 21.06
N GLU A 557 -9.47 20.94 22.00
CA GLU A 557 -9.35 22.40 21.93
C GLU A 557 -8.60 22.85 20.66
N SER A 558 -7.45 22.23 20.37
CA SER A 558 -6.67 22.54 19.17
C SER A 558 -7.44 22.26 17.88
N SER A 559 -8.27 21.22 17.85
CA SER A 559 -9.08 20.85 16.69
C SER A 559 -10.23 21.82 16.47
N MET A 560 -10.91 22.23 17.55
CA MET A 560 -11.93 23.28 17.52
C MET A 560 -11.35 24.61 17.05
N ASN A 561 -10.18 25.01 17.57
CA ASN A 561 -9.50 26.22 17.15
C ASN A 561 -9.10 26.17 15.67
N ALA A 562 -8.58 25.02 15.20
CA ALA A 562 -8.22 24.81 13.81
C ALA A 562 -9.43 24.88 12.86
N PHE A 563 -10.60 24.43 13.30
CA PHE A 563 -11.86 24.56 12.56
C PHE A 563 -12.32 26.03 12.55
N SER A 564 -12.48 26.65 13.71
CA SER A 564 -12.94 28.04 13.85
C SER A 564 -12.06 29.02 13.07
N ALA A 565 -10.73 28.86 13.12
CA ALA A 565 -9.79 29.73 12.39
C ALA A 565 -10.00 29.73 10.87
N LYS A 566 -10.48 28.62 10.29
CA LYS A 566 -10.71 28.50 8.84
C LYS A 566 -12.16 28.77 8.44
N TYR A 567 -13.13 28.40 9.29
CA TYR A 567 -14.53 28.29 8.90
C TYR A 567 -15.49 29.22 9.64
N SER A 568 -15.01 30.07 10.56
CA SER A 568 -15.87 31.02 11.30
C SER A 568 -16.66 31.98 10.40
N ASN A 569 -16.11 32.30 9.22
CA ASN A 569 -16.71 33.23 8.25
C ASN A 569 -17.50 32.53 7.13
N ILE A 570 -17.55 31.19 7.14
CA ILE A 570 -18.26 30.41 6.13
C ILE A 570 -19.63 30.02 6.71
N PRO A 571 -20.75 30.20 5.98
CA PRO A 571 -22.06 29.75 6.45
C PRO A 571 -22.10 28.25 6.68
N GLN A 572 -22.78 27.80 7.75
CA GLN A 572 -22.89 26.39 8.13
C GLN A 572 -23.29 25.43 6.98
N PRO A 573 -24.25 25.77 6.09
CA PRO A 573 -24.60 24.90 4.96
C PRO A 573 -23.45 24.64 3.97
N GLN A 574 -22.40 25.48 3.98
CA GLN A 574 -21.23 25.36 3.11
C GLN A 574 -20.03 24.69 3.81
N TRP A 575 -20.12 24.36 5.10
CA TRP A 575 -19.01 23.75 5.83
C TRP A 575 -18.61 22.40 5.26
N ALA A 576 -19.57 21.54 4.91
CA ALA A 576 -19.30 20.20 4.40
C ALA A 576 -18.47 20.25 3.10
N SER A 577 -18.92 20.99 2.10
CA SER A 577 -18.20 21.13 0.82
C SER A 577 -16.83 21.79 0.98
N ALA A 578 -16.70 22.75 1.90
CA ALA A 578 -15.44 23.44 2.15
C ALA A 578 -14.42 22.55 2.90
N ILE A 579 -14.88 21.65 3.78
CA ILE A 579 -14.01 20.66 4.43
C ILE A 579 -13.67 19.51 3.48
N GLU A 580 -14.59 19.05 2.64
CA GLU A 580 -14.29 18.06 1.59
C GLU A 580 -13.18 18.57 0.66
N ALA A 581 -13.22 19.84 0.27
CA ALA A 581 -12.16 20.47 -0.52
C ALA A 581 -10.83 20.55 0.24
N GLU A 582 -10.85 20.79 1.56
CA GLU A 582 -9.66 20.73 2.41
C GLU A 582 -9.07 19.31 2.44
N ILE A 583 -9.90 18.28 2.60
CA ILE A 583 -9.47 16.87 2.61
C ILE A 583 -8.79 16.50 1.29
N SER A 584 -9.39 16.84 0.14
CA SER A 584 -8.76 16.59 -1.17
C SER A 584 -7.41 17.29 -1.30
N ALA A 585 -7.31 18.56 -0.89
CA ALA A 585 -6.07 19.32 -0.96
C ALA A 585 -4.99 18.78 -0.01
N ASP A 586 -5.37 18.33 1.18
CA ASP A 586 -4.45 17.71 2.14
C ASP A 586 -3.94 16.37 1.62
N LEU A 587 -4.82 15.49 1.11
CA LEU A 587 -4.43 14.21 0.52
C LEU A 587 -3.53 14.38 -0.70
N ASP A 588 -3.72 15.44 -1.48
CA ASP A 588 -2.82 15.79 -2.58
C ASP A 588 -1.40 16.05 -2.12
N LEU A 589 -1.25 16.79 -1.01
CA LEU A 589 0.04 17.01 -0.39
C LEU A 589 0.57 15.74 0.25
N MET A 590 -0.30 14.94 0.88
CA MET A 590 0.05 13.70 1.58
C MET A 590 0.63 12.66 0.62
N GLN A 591 -0.02 12.42 -0.52
CA GLN A 591 0.44 11.45 -1.51
C GLN A 591 1.77 11.82 -2.18
N MET A 592 2.15 13.11 -2.12
CA MET A 592 3.42 13.60 -2.65
C MET A 592 4.56 13.51 -1.64
N GLN A 593 4.30 13.24 -0.35
CA GLN A 593 5.34 13.08 0.63
C GLN A 593 6.18 11.84 0.30
N PRO A 594 7.51 11.96 0.17
CA PRO A 594 8.33 10.84 -0.29
C PRO A 594 8.13 9.57 0.53
N ASP A 595 8.08 9.66 1.86
CA ASP A 595 7.90 8.49 2.72
C ASP A 595 6.52 7.85 2.59
N ILE A 596 5.48 8.66 2.39
CA ILE A 596 4.11 8.17 2.18
C ILE A 596 3.99 7.54 0.79
N MET A 597 4.43 8.25 -0.25
CA MET A 597 4.45 7.79 -1.64
C MET A 597 5.21 6.48 -1.80
N ASN A 598 6.31 6.31 -1.07
CA ASN A 598 7.14 5.13 -1.10
C ASN A 598 6.54 3.93 -0.35
N GLN A 599 5.57 4.13 0.54
CA GLN A 599 5.03 3.08 1.42
C GLN A 599 3.59 2.69 1.09
N TYR A 600 2.76 3.66 0.70
CA TYR A 600 1.30 3.48 0.63
C TYR A 600 0.78 3.66 -0.79
N ARG A 601 -0.07 2.74 -1.24
CA ARG A 601 -0.66 2.75 -2.58
C ARG A 601 -1.98 3.51 -2.64
N ARG A 602 -2.89 3.18 -1.71
CA ARG A 602 -4.28 3.66 -1.68
C ARG A 602 -4.41 4.89 -0.79
N TYR A 603 -5.34 5.77 -1.15
CA TYR A 603 -5.64 7.00 -0.43
C TYR A 603 -7.15 7.10 -0.32
N VAL A 604 -7.64 6.88 0.90
CA VAL A 604 -9.05 6.61 1.14
C VAL A 604 -9.61 7.65 2.10
N VAL A 605 -10.78 8.18 1.77
CA VAL A 605 -11.61 9.00 2.64
C VAL A 605 -12.83 8.18 3.04
N ILE A 606 -12.97 7.92 4.33
CA ILE A 606 -14.18 7.32 4.90
C ILE A 606 -15.23 8.43 5.07
N LYS A 607 -16.29 8.37 4.27
CA LYS A 607 -17.43 9.28 4.30
C LYS A 607 -18.64 8.65 4.98
N ALA A 608 -19.62 9.47 5.37
CA ALA A 608 -20.87 8.98 5.90
C ALA A 608 -21.72 8.31 4.81
N GLU A 609 -22.66 7.46 5.21
CA GLU A 609 -23.64 6.86 4.29
C GLU A 609 -24.59 7.93 3.70
N THR A 610 -24.76 9.06 4.38
CA THR A 610 -25.56 10.21 3.93
C THR A 610 -24.86 11.07 2.88
N ASP A 611 -23.51 11.03 2.80
CA ASP A 611 -22.67 11.82 1.88
C ASP A 611 -22.75 11.28 0.42
N ASN A 612 -23.96 11.10 -0.11
CA ASN A 612 -24.23 10.52 -1.43
C ASN A 612 -23.89 11.46 -2.60
N HIS A 613 -23.67 12.75 -2.31
CA HIS A 613 -23.24 13.74 -3.30
C HIS A 613 -21.76 13.60 -3.68
N ILE A 614 -20.99 12.82 -2.93
CA ILE A 614 -19.56 12.61 -3.18
C ILE A 614 -19.37 11.34 -4.02
N GLU A 615 -18.82 11.52 -5.23
CA GLU A 615 -18.44 10.42 -6.13
C GLU A 615 -17.30 9.57 -5.53
N ALA A 616 -17.33 8.26 -5.78
CA ALA A 616 -16.39 7.31 -5.19
C ALA A 616 -14.93 7.52 -5.63
N ASP A 617 -14.68 8.13 -6.78
CA ASP A 617 -13.36 8.39 -7.37
C ASP A 617 -13.01 9.88 -7.48
N ARG A 618 -13.65 10.73 -6.67
CA ARG A 618 -13.44 12.18 -6.66
C ARG A 618 -11.97 12.54 -6.39
N ASP A 619 -11.44 13.45 -7.22
CA ASP A 619 -10.09 14.01 -7.12
C ASP A 619 -8.96 12.96 -7.18
N GLY A 620 -9.23 11.75 -7.69
CA GLY A 620 -8.24 10.68 -7.74
C GLY A 620 -8.03 9.94 -6.41
N PHE A 621 -8.99 10.07 -5.48
CA PHE A 621 -9.03 9.40 -4.18
C PHE A 621 -10.24 8.48 -4.06
N GLU A 622 -10.15 7.51 -3.15
CA GLU A 622 -11.25 6.59 -2.85
C GLU A 622 -12.17 7.17 -1.79
N TRP A 623 -13.40 7.54 -2.15
CA TRP A 623 -14.41 8.04 -1.21
C TRP A 623 -15.41 6.94 -0.89
N LEU A 624 -15.14 6.22 0.20
CA LEU A 624 -15.85 5.00 0.59
C LEU A 624 -16.58 5.20 1.90
N THR A 625 -17.63 4.45 2.14
CA THR A 625 -18.29 4.40 3.45
C THR A 625 -17.61 3.35 4.33
N ASN A 626 -17.89 3.37 5.63
CA ASN A 626 -17.30 2.38 6.53
C ASN A 626 -17.71 0.93 6.18
N SER A 627 -18.91 0.75 5.61
CA SER A 627 -19.44 -0.55 5.18
C SER A 627 -18.81 -1.07 3.89
N THR A 628 -18.44 -0.17 2.98
CA THR A 628 -17.88 -0.50 1.66
C THR A 628 -16.36 -0.58 1.65
N PHE A 629 -15.69 -0.06 2.69
CA PHE A 629 -14.24 -0.16 2.80
C PHE A 629 -13.76 -1.59 3.04
N SER A 630 -12.83 -2.03 2.19
CA SER A 630 -12.07 -3.28 2.29
C SER A 630 -10.57 -3.03 2.11
N PHE A 631 -9.75 -3.83 2.79
CA PHE A 631 -8.29 -3.81 2.63
C PHE A 631 -7.83 -4.45 1.30
N ASP A 632 -8.63 -5.36 0.75
CA ASP A 632 -8.40 -6.09 -0.52
C ASP A 632 -7.11 -6.93 -0.54
N ASP A 633 -6.67 -7.38 0.63
CA ASP A 633 -5.46 -8.18 0.82
C ASP A 633 -5.68 -9.44 1.68
N ASN A 634 -6.93 -9.78 1.97
CA ASN A 634 -7.34 -10.91 2.83
C ASN A 634 -6.75 -10.90 4.24
N PHE A 635 -6.21 -9.79 4.72
CA PHE A 635 -5.54 -9.74 6.03
C PHE A 635 -6.51 -10.03 7.19
N LEU A 636 -7.74 -9.53 7.12
CA LEU A 636 -8.77 -9.65 8.18
C LEU A 636 -9.96 -10.56 7.83
N SER A 637 -9.94 -11.25 6.69
CA SER A 637 -11.11 -12.03 6.22
C SER A 637 -11.38 -13.33 6.99
N ASN A 638 -10.65 -13.61 8.07
CA ASN A 638 -11.01 -14.63 9.06
C ASN A 638 -11.52 -13.98 10.35
N PRO A 639 -12.81 -13.62 10.46
CA PRO A 639 -13.45 -13.66 11.74
C PRO A 639 -13.51 -15.14 12.13
N GLN A 640 -12.56 -15.59 12.96
CA GLN A 640 -12.90 -16.70 13.86
C GLN A 640 -14.22 -16.29 14.50
N LYS A 641 -15.28 -17.08 14.30
CA LYS A 641 -16.46 -17.04 15.15
C LYS A 641 -15.95 -17.35 16.56
N THR A 642 -15.46 -16.33 17.25
CA THR A 642 -15.28 -16.37 18.69
C THR A 642 -16.68 -16.60 19.22
N ALA A 643 -16.94 -17.82 19.67
CA ALA A 643 -18.15 -18.13 20.40
C ALA A 643 -18.23 -17.11 21.54
N ASP A 644 -19.30 -16.29 21.53
CA ASP A 644 -19.58 -15.40 22.65
C ASP A 644 -19.62 -16.25 23.93
N PRO A 645 -18.81 -15.94 24.95
CA PRO A 645 -19.04 -16.50 26.27
C PRO A 645 -20.31 -15.84 26.81
N SER A 646 -21.40 -16.60 26.79
CA SER A 646 -22.65 -16.33 27.49
C SER A 646 -22.45 -16.13 28.98
#